data_AF-A0A2A8BNI1-F1
#
_entry.id   AF-A0A2A8BNI1-F1
#
_cell.length_a   1.000
_cell.length_b   1.000
_cell.length_c   1.000
_cell.angle_alpha   90.00
_cell.angle_beta   90.00
_cell.angle_gamma   90.00
#
_symmetry.space_group_name_H-M   'P 1'
#
loop_
_entity.id
_entity.type
_entity.pdbx_description
1 polymer ?
#
loop_
_entity_poly.entity_id
_entity_poly.type
_entity_poly.pdbx_seq_one_letter_code
_entity_poly.pdbx_strand_id
1 'polypeptide(L)'
;MKLKMFFTVGISFIAFLLCFQNHASAQDITEASKTVVVGDNTKVSSKYSFVAQFNKKKTQVSTFGIPATETTSNTGGTKYYSFNPQNDASLKGKFGVKYTNVGRYGDKEIDLKITILDWEQYINNQSAKISFGQRDIWENNQGYNYVDQKWEFFEHGTDKLIKINGFMTINDIDGMQCMWLSRETSSVLEGILVDPAAKGWLHYSDSDGEIKISEENGFISDSTDPKAMFTMLIGETDTLRFKWAKDFERYGTNKKHQYKPEFADGEFFGYLAKKPAQTEMLIPIKKVEVTNKELDNAIVSVDKTFKYNLYHQIPDEWKEFYYDSYEIKDTIDDRLNVESLKVTNEEGTDVSSYFTNKSNGNKVNLVAKSESLKKASFYNHVYKVEIDVRVKNDDRLVESVQNGKVEFKNIFTVSQGDDSKNSNEVISTLHQRNINVWHLDKVVGTTLEHRMDKKFDGEEYSYSTKDTFKKENYIYVPTPKEVKKGIVTSDIDLKFYYQLPFLSVNMKHIQIFTASSDEGLPVKLDIVREFPYGMERPELLSKAIRIELFEKGSNKALISQEFLIKDVPEHLEWKVPKVGLIKDTHKNYVVQISGVDNVGVASSYPKIDTDGYTAAEKKLKITADNGVSLGYEGVIMTEREAGEDMKVFRETLAIPLKALTPQKTGYGFDLETEVIYMNELAAPYDIQMKSIVDKKLIDSYLDYEQQDGKAIIPLEQTKVTKSTDKKRTSFTFGLPHVNVEQKTGALFTDQQVANKDSRIKYAIKDGGRKFYAPIWSDLGEYNILQKSVLPIGVNKVNVEITRPLSLFAYMYGTIGSDTLKDDEILVEPVDPRNPFPNGKPSDWSDDDIAWLKR
;
A
#
# COMPACT_ATOMS: atom_id res chain seq x y z
N MET A 1 69.27 79.49 -59.47
CA MET A 1 68.29 80.58 -59.71
C MET A 1 67.37 80.14 -60.85
N LYS A 2 66.03 80.25 -60.67
CA LYS A 2 64.90 79.66 -61.44
C LYS A 2 64.64 78.18 -61.09
N LEU A 3 63.57 77.74 -60.43
CA LEU A 3 62.14 78.12 -60.24
C LEU A 3 61.18 77.77 -61.40
N LYS A 4 60.21 76.90 -61.05
CA LYS A 4 58.87 76.57 -61.63
C LYS A 4 58.86 75.77 -62.94
N MET A 5 58.42 74.51 -63.01
CA MET A 5 57.15 73.86 -62.60
C MET A 5 55.93 74.35 -63.41
N PHE A 6 55.36 73.49 -64.26
CA PHE A 6 53.98 72.94 -64.19
C PHE A 6 53.58 72.17 -65.49
N PHE A 7 53.13 70.90 -65.31
CA PHE A 7 51.98 70.21 -65.95
C PHE A 7 52.00 69.94 -67.49
N THR A 8 51.55 68.82 -68.09
CA THR A 8 50.74 67.63 -67.71
C THR A 8 50.83 66.59 -68.85
N VAL A 9 50.23 65.41 -68.63
CA VAL A 9 49.82 64.35 -69.59
C VAL A 9 50.92 63.32 -69.87
N GLY A 10 50.73 62.02 -69.70
CA GLY A 10 49.56 61.23 -69.38
C GLY A 10 49.96 59.76 -69.61
N ILE A 11 49.65 58.93 -68.62
CA ILE A 11 49.96 57.51 -68.53
C ILE A 11 49.20 56.74 -69.61
N SER A 12 49.91 56.01 -70.47
CA SER A 12 49.47 54.72 -71.03
C SER A 12 50.64 54.05 -71.75
N PHE A 13 50.72 52.72 -71.69
CA PHE A 13 51.74 51.85 -72.27
C PHE A 13 53.13 51.86 -71.61
N ILE A 14 53.36 50.91 -70.71
CA ILE A 14 54.44 49.90 -70.73
C ILE A 14 54.30 49.09 -69.42
N ALA A 15 53.60 47.96 -69.52
CA ALA A 15 53.66 46.85 -68.57
C ALA A 15 53.28 45.57 -69.33
N PHE A 16 54.01 45.32 -70.42
CA PHE A 16 53.96 44.08 -71.19
C PHE A 16 55.40 43.58 -71.26
N LEU A 17 55.85 42.92 -70.19
CA LEU A 17 56.92 41.92 -70.13
C LEU A 17 57.22 41.65 -68.64
N LEU A 18 57.28 40.36 -68.28
CA LEU A 18 57.55 39.77 -66.94
C LEU A 18 56.31 39.23 -66.19
N CYS A 19 55.53 38.39 -66.87
CA CYS A 19 54.95 37.20 -66.26
C CYS A 19 55.46 35.99 -67.03
N PHE A 20 56.73 35.62 -66.85
CA PHE A 20 57.12 34.24 -67.12
C PHE A 20 56.57 33.41 -65.96
N GLN A 21 55.52 32.65 -66.26
CA GLN A 21 55.11 31.51 -65.45
C GLN A 21 56.33 30.59 -65.32
N ASN A 22 56.95 30.57 -64.14
CA ASN A 22 57.75 29.42 -63.74
C ASN A 22 56.75 28.28 -63.49
N HIS A 23 56.44 27.51 -64.54
CA HIS A 23 56.07 26.12 -64.33
C HIS A 23 57.32 25.44 -63.78
N ALA A 24 57.38 25.23 -62.47
CA ALA A 24 58.38 24.34 -61.89
C ALA A 24 58.21 22.99 -62.60
N SER A 25 59.28 22.49 -63.24
CA SER A 25 59.31 21.12 -63.78
C SER A 25 58.92 20.17 -62.65
N ALA A 26 58.04 19.21 -62.92
CA ALA A 26 57.69 18.20 -61.94
C ALA A 26 58.98 17.45 -61.53
N GLN A 27 59.22 17.34 -60.23
CA GLN A 27 60.36 16.63 -59.66
C GLN A 27 59.95 15.18 -59.36
N ASP A 28 60.93 14.31 -59.12
CA ASP A 28 60.65 12.95 -58.65
C ASP A 28 59.94 12.99 -57.28
N ILE A 29 58.89 12.18 -57.10
CA ILE A 29 58.13 12.19 -55.84
C ILE A 29 59.00 11.85 -54.63
N THR A 30 60.05 11.04 -54.82
CA THR A 30 60.96 10.61 -53.75
C THR A 30 61.85 11.73 -53.22
N GLU A 31 61.93 12.85 -53.94
CA GLU A 31 62.70 14.04 -53.58
C GLU A 31 61.82 15.18 -53.04
N ALA A 32 60.49 14.99 -53.01
CA ALA A 32 59.55 16.01 -52.57
C ALA A 32 59.52 16.20 -51.04
N SER A 33 59.39 17.45 -50.59
CA SER A 33 59.56 17.84 -49.19
C SER A 33 58.50 17.29 -48.22
N LYS A 34 57.35 16.82 -48.73
CA LYS A 34 56.28 16.17 -47.94
C LYS A 34 56.29 14.64 -48.07
N THR A 35 57.25 14.08 -48.80
CA THR A 35 57.32 12.65 -49.08
C THR A 35 58.28 11.95 -48.13
N VAL A 36 57.87 10.77 -47.67
CA VAL A 36 58.71 9.80 -46.97
C VAL A 36 58.81 8.56 -47.84
N VAL A 37 60.02 8.25 -48.30
CA VAL A 37 60.32 6.96 -48.92
C VAL A 37 60.41 5.94 -47.81
N VAL A 38 59.52 4.94 -47.84
CA VAL A 38 59.45 3.93 -46.78
C VAL A 38 60.65 2.97 -46.84
N GLY A 39 61.05 2.45 -45.68
CA GLY A 39 62.01 1.36 -45.57
C GLY A 39 61.55 0.32 -44.53
N ASP A 40 62.37 -0.72 -44.30
CA ASP A 40 61.99 -1.89 -43.50
C ASP A 40 61.50 -1.58 -42.07
N ASN A 41 61.94 -0.47 -41.48
CA ASN A 41 61.58 -0.05 -40.12
C ASN A 41 60.53 1.08 -40.08
N THR A 42 60.03 1.53 -41.23
CA THR A 42 59.01 2.58 -41.26
C THR A 42 57.69 2.02 -40.71
N LYS A 43 57.13 2.68 -39.70
CA LYS A 43 55.77 2.42 -39.20
C LYS A 43 54.88 3.62 -39.42
N VAL A 44 53.64 3.37 -39.82
CA VAL A 44 52.60 4.40 -39.93
C VAL A 44 51.93 4.58 -38.59
N SER A 45 51.95 5.82 -38.09
CA SER A 45 51.42 6.13 -36.77
C SER A 45 49.97 5.68 -36.61
N SER A 46 49.66 5.12 -35.43
CA SER A 46 48.31 4.71 -35.05
C SER A 46 47.28 5.86 -35.05
N LYS A 47 47.75 7.12 -35.13
CA LYS A 47 46.92 8.31 -35.37
C LYS A 47 46.10 8.19 -36.66
N TYR A 48 46.67 7.65 -37.74
CA TYR A 48 46.02 7.55 -39.05
C TYR A 48 45.21 6.27 -39.13
N SER A 49 44.12 6.19 -38.35
CA SER A 49 43.36 4.95 -38.16
C SER A 49 42.21 4.78 -39.16
N PHE A 50 41.79 5.85 -39.85
CA PHE A 50 40.62 5.81 -40.73
C PHE A 50 40.98 5.78 -42.22
N VAL A 51 40.23 4.97 -42.95
CA VAL A 51 40.13 5.00 -44.41
C VAL A 51 38.70 4.62 -44.77
N ALA A 52 38.05 5.38 -45.65
CA ALA A 52 36.69 5.06 -46.07
C ALA A 52 36.68 3.76 -46.87
N GLN A 53 35.78 2.84 -46.59
CA GLN A 53 35.70 1.53 -47.23
C GLN A 53 34.27 1.07 -47.39
N PHE A 54 33.99 0.30 -48.44
CA PHE A 54 32.66 -0.23 -48.68
C PHE A 54 32.38 -1.44 -47.78
N ASN A 55 31.45 -1.32 -46.83
CA ASN A 55 30.97 -2.44 -46.05
C ASN A 55 29.88 -3.19 -46.84
N LYS A 56 30.16 -4.42 -47.25
CA LYS A 56 29.29 -5.20 -48.16
C LYS A 56 27.88 -5.45 -47.61
N LYS A 57 27.71 -5.46 -46.30
CA LYS A 57 26.40 -5.71 -45.66
C LYS A 57 25.70 -4.45 -45.18
N LYS A 58 26.45 -3.37 -44.89
CA LYS A 58 25.90 -2.15 -44.27
C LYS A 58 25.91 -0.92 -45.17
N THR A 59 26.88 -0.79 -46.07
CA THR A 59 26.99 0.40 -46.92
C THR A 59 25.87 0.43 -47.95
N GLN A 60 25.19 1.57 -48.02
CA GLN A 60 24.23 1.89 -49.06
C GLN A 60 24.71 3.13 -49.81
N VAL A 61 24.62 3.10 -51.13
CA VAL A 61 24.93 4.25 -51.98
C VAL A 61 23.63 4.88 -52.47
N SER A 62 23.58 6.21 -52.44
CA SER A 62 22.47 7.01 -52.97
C SER A 62 23.02 8.15 -53.82
N THR A 63 22.27 8.54 -54.85
CA THR A 63 22.63 9.65 -55.74
C THR A 63 21.85 10.91 -55.37
N PHE A 64 22.37 12.08 -55.70
CA PHE A 64 21.66 13.36 -55.56
C PHE A 64 21.94 14.29 -56.74
N GLY A 65 21.09 15.31 -56.90
CA GLY A 65 21.22 16.31 -57.97
C GLY A 65 20.49 15.90 -59.24
N ILE A 66 21.23 15.37 -60.22
CA ILE A 66 20.70 14.99 -61.54
C ILE A 66 20.42 13.48 -61.62
N PRO A 67 19.58 13.01 -62.56
CA PRO A 67 19.36 11.59 -62.78
C PRO A 67 20.67 10.86 -63.10
N ALA A 68 20.94 9.78 -62.36
CA ALA A 68 22.00 8.84 -62.68
C ALA A 68 21.45 7.67 -63.49
N THR A 69 22.24 7.12 -64.41
CA THR A 69 21.94 5.86 -65.11
C THR A 69 22.72 4.71 -64.49
N GLU A 70 22.15 3.51 -64.52
CA GLU A 70 22.92 2.31 -64.16
C GLU A 70 23.73 1.84 -65.36
N THR A 71 25.01 1.62 -65.13
CA THR A 71 25.98 1.13 -66.13
C THR A 71 26.83 0.03 -65.51
N THR A 72 27.47 -0.77 -66.35
CA THR A 72 28.36 -1.84 -65.90
C THR A 72 29.78 -1.66 -66.41
N SER A 73 30.79 -2.20 -65.74
CA SER A 73 32.09 -2.38 -66.35
C SER A 73 32.05 -3.55 -67.34
N ASN A 74 32.64 -3.37 -68.51
CA ASN A 74 32.89 -4.40 -69.52
C ASN A 74 33.92 -5.44 -69.03
N THR A 75 34.73 -5.07 -68.03
CA THR A 75 35.76 -5.89 -67.41
C THR A 75 35.32 -6.27 -66.00
N GLY A 76 34.58 -7.39 -65.88
CA GLY A 76 34.23 -7.96 -64.56
C GLY A 76 32.83 -7.62 -64.03
N GLY A 77 32.02 -6.83 -64.74
CA GLY A 77 30.59 -6.69 -64.46
C GLY A 77 30.22 -5.85 -63.23
N THR A 78 31.17 -5.07 -62.70
CA THR A 78 30.92 -4.09 -61.61
C THR A 78 29.84 -3.10 -62.00
N LYS A 79 28.94 -2.75 -61.08
CA LYS A 79 27.83 -1.82 -61.33
C LYS A 79 28.16 -0.42 -60.85
N TYR A 80 27.75 0.59 -61.62
CA TYR A 80 27.99 2.00 -61.35
C TYR A 80 26.71 2.83 -61.47
N TYR A 81 26.67 3.93 -60.72
CA TYR A 81 25.81 5.07 -61.02
C TYR A 81 26.57 6.08 -61.87
N SER A 82 26.12 6.27 -63.11
CA SER A 82 26.74 7.15 -64.10
C SER A 82 25.98 8.46 -64.25
N PHE A 83 26.72 9.56 -64.27
CA PHE A 83 26.22 10.91 -64.48
C PHE A 83 26.77 11.45 -65.81
N ASN A 84 25.89 12.02 -66.63
CA ASN A 84 26.28 12.78 -67.81
C ASN A 84 25.83 14.23 -67.64
N PRO A 85 26.71 15.14 -67.18
CA PRO A 85 26.35 16.54 -67.00
C PRO A 85 26.24 17.31 -68.32
N GLN A 86 26.52 16.70 -69.48
CA GLN A 86 26.42 17.30 -70.82
C GLN A 86 27.13 18.66 -70.95
N ASN A 87 28.22 18.87 -70.21
CA ASN A 87 28.93 20.16 -70.12
C ASN A 87 28.06 21.35 -69.64
N ASP A 88 26.96 21.10 -68.92
CA ASP A 88 26.16 22.16 -68.30
C ASP A 88 26.85 22.70 -67.04
N ALA A 89 27.47 23.88 -67.16
CA ALA A 89 28.15 24.55 -66.07
C ALA A 89 27.21 24.89 -64.88
N SER A 90 25.89 24.93 -65.09
CA SER A 90 24.92 25.18 -64.01
C SER A 90 24.79 24.01 -63.03
N LEU A 91 25.29 22.82 -63.38
CA LEU A 91 25.25 21.60 -62.55
C LEU A 91 26.46 21.47 -61.61
N LYS A 92 27.49 22.31 -61.77
CA LYS A 92 28.69 22.34 -60.92
C LYS A 92 28.31 22.49 -59.44
N GLY A 93 28.77 21.57 -58.61
CA GLY A 93 28.50 21.53 -57.16
C GLY A 93 27.12 21.01 -56.76
N LYS A 94 26.30 20.50 -57.69
CA LYS A 94 24.89 20.15 -57.44
C LYS A 94 24.56 18.66 -57.48
N PHE A 95 25.49 17.79 -57.86
CA PHE A 95 25.25 16.35 -57.96
C PHE A 95 26.41 15.52 -57.44
N GLY A 96 26.13 14.24 -57.18
CA GLY A 96 27.11 13.28 -56.69
C GLY A 96 26.46 12.10 -55.98
N VAL A 97 27.19 11.49 -55.05
CA VAL A 97 26.78 10.29 -54.31
C VAL A 97 26.99 10.41 -52.80
N LYS A 98 26.21 9.68 -52.02
CA LYS A 98 26.40 9.47 -50.59
C LYS A 98 26.48 7.96 -50.30
N TYR A 99 27.60 7.53 -49.72
CA TYR A 99 27.83 6.20 -49.18
C TYR A 99 27.63 6.21 -47.68
N THR A 100 26.77 5.34 -47.16
CA THR A 100 26.57 5.20 -45.72
C THR A 100 27.52 4.17 -45.10
N ASN A 101 27.88 4.34 -43.83
CA ASN A 101 28.65 3.38 -43.05
C ASN A 101 29.92 2.87 -43.77
N VAL A 102 30.81 3.80 -44.11
CA VAL A 102 32.06 3.56 -44.82
C VAL A 102 33.23 3.20 -43.88
N GLY A 103 32.94 2.81 -42.64
CA GLY A 103 33.95 2.47 -41.64
C GLY A 103 33.71 3.13 -40.29
N ARG A 104 34.62 2.86 -39.36
CA ARG A 104 34.56 3.36 -37.98
C ARG A 104 35.77 4.26 -37.70
N TYR A 105 35.54 5.41 -37.07
CA TYR A 105 36.58 6.25 -36.51
C TYR A 105 36.29 6.47 -35.02
N GLY A 106 37.18 5.97 -34.17
CA GLY A 106 36.93 5.95 -32.74
C GLY A 106 35.67 5.16 -32.39
N ASP A 107 34.72 5.81 -31.72
CA ASP A 107 33.43 5.23 -31.36
C ASP A 107 32.29 5.52 -32.35
N LYS A 108 32.59 6.15 -33.49
CA LYS A 108 31.61 6.58 -34.49
C LYS A 108 31.70 5.76 -35.76
N GLU A 109 30.55 5.38 -36.32
CA GLU A 109 30.45 4.96 -37.72
C GLU A 109 30.39 6.22 -38.61
N ILE A 110 30.93 6.14 -39.82
CA ILE A 110 31.13 7.29 -40.72
C ILE A 110 30.35 7.12 -42.03
N ASP A 111 29.73 8.18 -42.53
CA ASP A 111 29.21 8.29 -43.90
C ASP A 111 30.14 9.15 -44.75
N LEU A 112 30.20 8.87 -46.05
CA LEU A 112 30.95 9.64 -47.04
C LEU A 112 30.00 10.25 -48.07
N LYS A 113 30.10 11.56 -48.29
CA LYS A 113 29.43 12.24 -49.41
C LYS A 113 30.47 12.74 -50.40
N ILE A 114 30.26 12.44 -51.68
CA ILE A 114 31.10 12.90 -52.78
C ILE A 114 30.26 13.86 -53.64
N THR A 115 30.73 15.10 -53.78
CA THR A 115 30.10 16.14 -54.60
C THR A 115 31.01 16.51 -55.76
N ILE A 116 30.48 16.48 -57.00
CA ILE A 116 31.22 16.94 -58.17
C ILE A 116 31.16 18.47 -58.24
N LEU A 117 32.33 19.11 -58.16
CA LEU A 117 32.47 20.57 -58.12
C LEU A 117 32.70 21.16 -59.50
N ASP A 118 33.51 20.51 -60.32
CA ASP A 118 33.92 20.99 -61.64
C ASP A 118 34.39 19.84 -62.53
N TRP A 119 34.45 20.05 -63.84
CA TRP A 119 35.01 19.11 -64.80
C TRP A 119 35.39 19.83 -66.10
N GLU A 120 36.34 19.25 -66.84
CA GLU A 120 36.69 19.71 -68.18
C GLU A 120 36.57 18.55 -69.18
N GLN A 121 35.65 18.66 -70.13
CA GLN A 121 35.46 17.61 -71.13
C GLN A 121 36.53 17.69 -72.23
N TYR A 122 37.18 16.56 -72.52
CA TYR A 122 38.18 16.40 -73.58
C TYR A 122 37.56 16.02 -74.92
N ILE A 123 36.62 15.06 -74.92
CA ILE A 123 35.98 14.56 -76.14
C ILE A 123 34.96 15.56 -76.69
N ASN A 124 34.75 15.58 -78.01
CA ASN A 124 33.88 16.56 -78.67
C ASN A 124 32.46 16.04 -78.98
N ASN A 125 31.96 15.12 -78.16
CA ASN A 125 30.62 14.53 -78.28
C ASN A 125 29.99 14.32 -76.89
N GLN A 126 28.74 13.85 -76.83
CA GLN A 126 27.96 13.74 -75.59
C GLN A 126 28.11 12.39 -74.85
N SER A 127 29.08 11.55 -75.21
CA SER A 127 29.25 10.22 -74.58
C SER A 127 30.00 10.23 -73.23
N ALA A 128 30.51 11.39 -72.79
CA ALA A 128 31.26 11.54 -71.54
C ALA A 128 30.41 11.23 -70.30
N LYS A 129 30.99 10.55 -69.31
CA LYS A 129 30.30 10.14 -68.06
C LYS A 129 31.24 10.17 -66.86
N ILE A 130 30.67 10.42 -65.69
CA ILE A 130 31.34 10.31 -64.37
C ILE A 130 30.58 9.23 -63.61
N SER A 131 31.26 8.17 -63.20
CA SER A 131 30.60 6.94 -62.75
C SER A 131 31.12 6.51 -61.38
N PHE A 132 30.22 6.25 -60.44
CA PHE A 132 30.55 5.84 -59.06
C PHE A 132 30.10 4.41 -58.77
N GLY A 133 30.96 3.63 -58.13
CA GLY A 133 30.69 2.22 -57.82
C GLY A 133 29.47 2.02 -56.90
N GLN A 134 28.70 0.96 -57.14
CA GLN A 134 27.58 0.58 -56.28
C GLN A 134 27.95 -0.36 -55.13
N ARG A 135 29.13 -1.00 -55.21
CA ARG A 135 29.60 -2.04 -54.26
C ARG A 135 31.05 -1.83 -53.80
N ASP A 136 31.55 -0.63 -54.05
CA ASP A 136 32.91 -0.17 -53.84
C ASP A 136 32.86 1.37 -53.85
N ILE A 137 33.95 2.01 -53.43
CA ILE A 137 34.11 3.47 -53.46
C ILE A 137 35.13 3.78 -54.56
N TRP A 138 34.77 3.47 -55.81
CA TRP A 138 35.58 3.77 -56.99
C TRP A 138 34.88 4.79 -57.88
N GLU A 139 35.68 5.49 -58.68
CA GLU A 139 35.21 6.37 -59.72
C GLU A 139 35.80 5.94 -61.07
N ASN A 140 34.98 5.97 -62.12
CA ASN A 140 35.46 5.98 -63.51
C ASN A 140 35.00 7.26 -64.19
N ASN A 141 35.93 8.01 -64.78
CA ASN A 141 35.59 9.13 -65.64
C ASN A 141 35.90 8.81 -67.12
N GLN A 142 34.97 9.17 -68.00
CA GLN A 142 35.06 8.95 -69.44
C GLN A 142 35.07 10.29 -70.16
N GLY A 143 36.19 10.59 -70.84
CA GLY A 143 36.28 11.74 -71.74
C GLY A 143 36.38 13.11 -71.04
N TYR A 144 36.79 13.15 -69.77
CA TYR A 144 37.08 14.38 -69.03
C TYR A 144 38.57 14.50 -68.73
N ASN A 145 39.22 15.60 -69.10
CA ASN A 145 40.60 15.90 -68.69
C ASN A 145 40.74 15.87 -67.17
N TYR A 146 39.73 16.36 -66.46
CA TYR A 146 39.64 16.23 -65.01
C TYR A 146 38.19 16.21 -64.51
N VAL A 147 38.01 15.61 -63.34
CA VAL A 147 36.82 15.72 -62.50
C VAL A 147 37.27 16.24 -61.13
N ASP A 148 36.81 17.43 -60.74
CA ASP A 148 37.04 18.05 -59.42
C ASP A 148 35.93 17.60 -58.47
N GLN A 149 36.32 16.97 -57.36
CA GLN A 149 35.39 16.41 -56.40
C GLN A 149 35.74 16.77 -54.97
N LYS A 150 34.69 16.87 -54.16
CA LYS A 150 34.76 17.09 -52.72
C LYS A 150 34.15 15.93 -51.97
N TRP A 151 34.95 15.32 -51.12
CA TRP A 151 34.61 14.25 -50.20
C TRP A 151 34.38 14.85 -48.82
N GLU A 152 33.25 14.55 -48.19
CA GLU A 152 32.84 15.05 -46.88
C GLU A 152 32.49 13.86 -45.98
N PHE A 153 33.02 13.85 -44.76
CA PHE A 153 32.83 12.78 -43.78
C PHE A 153 31.81 13.20 -42.71
N PHE A 154 30.79 12.36 -42.50
CA PHE A 154 29.71 12.62 -41.55
C PHE A 154 29.64 11.53 -40.49
N GLU A 155 29.21 11.88 -39.27
CA GLU A 155 28.77 10.91 -38.28
C GLU A 155 27.54 10.15 -38.84
N HIS A 156 27.60 8.82 -38.88
CA HIS A 156 26.64 7.97 -39.58
C HIS A 156 25.18 8.29 -39.20
N GLY A 157 24.33 8.44 -40.21
CA GLY A 157 22.90 8.71 -40.01
C GLY A 157 22.59 10.14 -39.54
N THR A 158 23.58 11.03 -39.52
CA THR A 158 23.42 12.44 -39.17
C THR A 158 23.95 13.36 -40.29
N ASP A 159 23.67 14.66 -40.19
CA ASP A 159 24.24 15.70 -41.06
C ASP A 159 25.45 16.41 -40.40
N LYS A 160 26.01 15.82 -39.34
CA LYS A 160 27.13 16.40 -38.60
C LYS A 160 28.46 15.93 -39.21
N LEU A 161 29.24 16.89 -39.71
CA LEU A 161 30.61 16.65 -40.15
C LEU A 161 31.49 16.14 -39.00
N ILE A 162 32.40 15.22 -39.30
CA ILE A 162 33.35 14.67 -38.34
C ILE A 162 34.77 14.76 -38.87
N LYS A 163 35.65 15.35 -38.06
CA LYS A 163 37.07 15.41 -38.34
C LYS A 163 37.72 14.07 -38.06
N ILE A 164 38.45 13.56 -39.04
CA ILE A 164 39.15 12.29 -39.01
C ILE A 164 40.65 12.49 -39.12
N ASN A 165 41.40 11.54 -38.56
CA ASN A 165 42.79 11.30 -38.91
C ASN A 165 42.84 9.98 -39.67
N GLY A 166 43.40 10.00 -40.87
CA GLY A 166 43.27 8.88 -41.77
C GLY A 166 44.35 8.80 -42.82
N PHE A 167 44.19 7.84 -43.70
CA PHE A 167 45.07 7.66 -44.84
C PHE A 167 44.30 7.20 -46.07
N MET A 168 44.91 7.37 -47.24
CA MET A 168 44.37 6.90 -48.49
C MET A 168 45.52 6.57 -49.44
N THR A 169 45.64 5.32 -49.86
CA THR A 169 46.65 4.91 -50.84
C THR A 169 46.07 4.95 -52.22
N ILE A 170 46.39 6.01 -52.95
CA ILE A 170 46.00 6.15 -54.35
C ILE A 170 46.85 5.18 -55.15
N ASN A 171 46.20 4.37 -55.98
CA ASN A 171 46.83 3.33 -56.78
C ASN A 171 46.53 3.49 -58.26
N ASP A 172 47.26 2.72 -59.06
CA ASP A 172 47.06 2.64 -60.51
C ASP A 172 47.29 3.97 -61.24
N ILE A 173 48.25 4.78 -60.76
CA ILE A 173 48.56 6.06 -61.41
C ILE A 173 49.48 5.79 -62.60
N ASP A 174 48.87 5.74 -63.77
CA ASP A 174 49.52 5.33 -65.00
C ASP A 174 48.96 6.08 -66.23
N GLY A 175 49.50 5.83 -67.42
CA GLY A 175 48.94 6.33 -68.67
C GLY A 175 48.71 7.84 -68.71
N MET A 176 49.63 8.62 -68.12
CA MET A 176 49.50 10.08 -67.92
C MET A 176 48.33 10.54 -67.02
N GLN A 177 47.92 9.70 -66.08
CA GLN A 177 46.99 10.07 -65.03
C GLN A 177 47.66 10.93 -63.95
N CYS A 178 46.83 11.74 -63.30
CA CYS A 178 47.26 12.57 -62.20
C CYS A 178 46.15 12.89 -61.20
N MET A 179 46.58 13.20 -59.99
CA MET A 179 45.74 13.72 -58.93
C MET A 179 46.20 15.13 -58.57
N TRP A 180 45.29 16.10 -58.61
CA TRP A 180 45.52 17.43 -58.06
C TRP A 180 44.83 17.58 -56.72
N LEU A 181 45.60 17.75 -55.66
CA LEU A 181 45.10 18.12 -54.34
C LEU A 181 44.93 19.63 -54.29
N SER A 182 43.72 20.07 -53.95
CA SER A 182 43.47 21.49 -53.71
C SER A 182 44.33 22.04 -52.56
N ARG A 183 44.44 23.37 -52.46
CA ARG A 183 45.13 24.01 -51.33
C ARG A 183 44.57 23.60 -49.97
N GLU A 184 43.26 23.42 -49.89
CA GLU A 184 42.56 22.96 -48.70
C GLU A 184 43.05 21.57 -48.27
N THR A 185 43.01 20.59 -49.18
CA THR A 185 43.49 19.23 -48.91
C THR A 185 44.99 19.19 -48.61
N SER A 186 45.79 19.95 -49.37
CA SER A 186 47.24 20.01 -49.20
C SER A 186 47.64 20.62 -47.86
N SER A 187 46.79 21.46 -47.25
CA SER A 187 47.03 22.07 -45.93
C SER A 187 46.83 21.11 -44.76
N VAL A 188 45.98 20.09 -44.94
CA VAL A 188 45.71 19.02 -43.95
C VAL A 188 46.50 17.73 -44.24
N LEU A 189 47.30 17.73 -45.30
CA LEU A 189 48.21 16.64 -45.65
C LEU A 189 49.45 16.70 -44.73
N GLU A 190 49.57 15.72 -43.84
CA GLU A 190 50.66 15.60 -42.87
C GLU A 190 51.85 14.81 -43.42
N GLY A 191 51.66 14.05 -44.50
CA GLY A 191 52.74 13.36 -45.22
C GLY A 191 52.26 12.57 -46.43
N ILE A 192 53.20 12.22 -47.30
CA ILE A 192 53.01 11.31 -48.44
C ILE A 192 53.98 10.14 -48.24
N LEU A 193 53.50 8.90 -48.26
CA LEU A 193 54.36 7.72 -48.22
C LEU A 193 54.46 7.11 -49.61
N VAL A 194 55.68 6.75 -50.01
CA VAL A 194 55.94 6.05 -51.29
C VAL A 194 56.90 4.90 -51.09
N ASP A 195 56.72 3.84 -51.87
CA ASP A 195 57.69 2.76 -51.99
C ASP A 195 58.95 3.25 -52.73
N PRO A 196 60.16 2.76 -52.41
CA PRO A 196 61.37 3.08 -53.17
C PRO A 196 61.25 2.88 -54.69
N ALA A 197 60.40 1.95 -55.14
CA ALA A 197 60.13 1.69 -56.54
C ALA A 197 59.39 2.82 -57.27
N ALA A 198 58.79 3.79 -56.55
CA ALA A 198 58.11 4.94 -57.15
C ALA A 198 59.06 5.92 -57.84
N LYS A 199 60.37 5.82 -57.56
CA LYS A 199 61.41 6.64 -58.17
C LYS A 199 61.39 6.51 -59.70
N GLY A 200 61.33 7.63 -60.40
CA GLY A 200 61.25 7.75 -61.85
C GLY A 200 59.87 7.43 -62.44
N TRP A 201 58.90 7.03 -61.62
CA TRP A 201 57.52 6.76 -62.04
C TRP A 201 56.61 7.94 -61.70
N LEU A 202 56.49 8.23 -60.40
CA LEU A 202 55.63 9.30 -59.90
C LEU A 202 56.39 10.61 -59.80
N HIS A 203 55.75 11.67 -60.30
CA HIS A 203 56.29 13.02 -60.29
C HIS A 203 55.41 13.90 -59.41
N TYR A 204 56.05 14.86 -58.74
CA TYR A 204 55.44 15.78 -57.80
C TYR A 204 55.65 17.21 -58.28
N SER A 205 54.62 18.05 -58.19
CA SER A 205 54.76 19.49 -58.27
C SER A 205 53.84 20.19 -57.27
N ASP A 206 54.30 21.31 -56.72
CA ASP A 206 53.53 22.18 -55.84
C ASP A 206 53.45 23.56 -56.50
N SER A 207 52.24 24.00 -56.83
CA SER A 207 51.95 25.31 -57.39
C SER A 207 51.11 26.11 -56.41
N ASP A 208 51.78 26.87 -55.53
CA ASP A 208 51.14 27.74 -54.53
C ASP A 208 50.15 26.99 -53.62
N GLY A 209 50.57 25.80 -53.15
CA GLY A 209 49.81 24.94 -52.24
C GLY A 209 48.85 23.97 -52.95
N GLU A 210 48.73 24.01 -54.27
CA GLU A 210 48.07 22.94 -55.04
C GLU A 210 49.10 21.89 -55.45
N ILE A 211 48.96 20.69 -54.91
CA ILE A 211 49.89 19.57 -55.14
C ILE A 211 49.38 18.73 -56.30
N LYS A 212 50.20 18.50 -57.33
CA LYS A 212 49.96 17.51 -58.39
C LYS A 212 50.88 16.32 -58.18
N ILE A 213 50.32 15.12 -58.19
CA ILE A 213 51.07 13.86 -58.28
C ILE A 213 50.64 13.15 -59.56
N SER A 214 51.60 12.74 -60.39
CA SER A 214 51.31 12.24 -61.74
C SER A 214 52.31 11.22 -62.25
N GLU A 215 51.85 10.36 -63.15
CA GLU A 215 52.70 9.66 -64.11
C GLU A 215 52.84 10.59 -65.34
N GLU A 216 54.07 10.88 -65.80
CA GLU A 216 54.29 11.88 -66.87
C GLU A 216 54.87 11.29 -68.17
N ASN A 217 55.20 9.99 -68.18
CA ASN A 217 55.89 9.33 -69.29
C ASN A 217 54.96 8.45 -70.14
N GLY A 218 53.70 8.26 -69.75
CA GLY A 218 52.73 7.39 -70.42
C GLY A 218 52.96 5.91 -70.14
N PHE A 219 53.60 5.56 -69.02
CA PHE A 219 53.80 4.18 -68.61
C PHE A 219 52.53 3.57 -68.04
N ILE A 220 52.33 2.27 -68.25
CA ILE A 220 51.18 1.51 -67.76
C ILE A 220 51.60 0.60 -66.60
N SER A 221 50.79 0.51 -65.56
CA SER A 221 51.00 -0.35 -64.39
C SER A 221 49.83 -1.29 -64.15
N ASP A 222 50.05 -2.28 -63.27
CA ASP A 222 48.93 -2.95 -62.62
C ASP A 222 48.50 -2.18 -61.37
N SER A 223 47.20 -2.23 -61.05
CA SER A 223 46.61 -1.58 -59.86
C SER A 223 47.23 -1.97 -58.51
N THR A 224 48.08 -3.00 -58.46
CA THR A 224 48.81 -3.45 -57.27
C THR A 224 50.31 -3.12 -57.27
N ASP A 225 50.83 -2.46 -58.31
CA ASP A 225 52.25 -2.13 -58.44
C ASP A 225 52.67 -1.00 -57.47
N PRO A 226 53.61 -1.24 -56.52
CA PRO A 226 54.01 -0.23 -55.55
C PRO A 226 54.61 1.05 -56.15
N LYS A 227 55.24 0.95 -57.33
CA LYS A 227 55.81 2.10 -58.07
C LYS A 227 54.76 3.12 -58.52
N ALA A 228 53.51 2.69 -58.71
CA ALA A 228 52.39 3.49 -59.22
C ALA A 228 51.42 3.91 -58.10
N MET A 229 51.90 3.94 -56.85
CA MET A 229 51.10 4.24 -55.67
C MET A 229 51.73 5.31 -54.79
N PHE A 230 50.88 6.07 -54.10
CA PHE A 230 51.30 6.86 -52.95
C PHE A 230 50.21 6.86 -51.88
N THR A 231 50.62 6.91 -50.60
CA THR A 231 49.69 7.03 -49.47
C THR A 231 49.67 8.46 -48.97
N MET A 232 48.50 9.10 -48.98
CA MET A 232 48.27 10.35 -48.26
C MET A 232 48.03 10.07 -46.79
N LEU A 233 48.72 10.79 -45.91
CA LEU A 233 48.41 10.87 -44.48
C LEU A 233 47.70 12.19 -44.21
N ILE A 234 46.45 12.10 -43.76
CA ILE A 234 45.57 13.27 -43.57
C ILE A 234 45.21 13.43 -42.09
N GLY A 235 45.23 14.66 -41.61
CA GLY A 235 44.99 14.98 -40.20
C GLY A 235 43.89 15.99 -39.98
N GLU A 236 43.08 15.76 -38.93
CA GLU A 236 42.10 16.70 -38.37
C GLU A 236 41.17 17.36 -39.41
N THR A 237 40.73 16.60 -40.41
CA THR A 237 39.88 17.10 -41.50
C THR A 237 38.57 16.32 -41.61
N ASP A 238 37.50 17.02 -41.96
CA ASP A 238 36.19 16.44 -42.32
C ASP A 238 35.96 16.43 -43.83
N THR A 239 36.89 16.99 -44.60
CA THR A 239 36.73 17.24 -46.04
C THR A 239 38.03 16.99 -46.80
N LEU A 240 37.92 16.43 -48.00
CA LEU A 240 39.00 16.35 -48.99
C LEU A 240 38.48 16.87 -50.33
N ARG A 241 39.22 17.76 -50.97
CA ARG A 241 38.96 18.20 -52.34
C ARG A 241 40.14 17.93 -53.26
N PHE A 242 39.90 17.21 -54.34
CA PHE A 242 40.91 16.87 -55.32
C PHE A 242 40.31 16.69 -56.71
N LYS A 243 41.17 16.76 -57.72
CA LYS A 243 40.84 16.42 -59.10
C LYS A 243 41.49 15.09 -59.46
N TRP A 244 40.71 14.20 -60.05
CA TRP A 244 41.25 13.04 -60.76
C TRP A 244 41.25 13.33 -62.25
N ALA A 245 42.34 12.99 -62.93
CA ALA A 245 42.61 13.55 -64.25
C ALA A 245 43.54 12.71 -65.12
N LYS A 246 43.49 13.00 -66.42
CA LYS A 246 44.38 12.42 -67.44
C LYS A 246 44.72 13.43 -68.52
N ASP A 247 45.99 13.43 -68.92
CA ASP A 247 46.44 14.18 -70.09
C ASP A 247 46.17 13.40 -71.38
N PHE A 248 44.93 13.45 -71.85
CA PHE A 248 44.51 12.76 -73.08
C PHE A 248 45.22 13.25 -74.34
N GLU A 249 45.68 14.50 -74.35
CA GLU A 249 46.36 15.10 -75.50
C GLU A 249 47.78 14.53 -75.64
N ARG A 250 48.57 14.54 -74.56
CA ARG A 250 49.91 13.93 -74.55
C ARG A 250 49.86 12.42 -74.67
N TYR A 251 48.82 11.76 -74.15
CA TYR A 251 48.63 10.32 -74.31
C TYR A 251 48.23 9.92 -75.74
N GLY A 252 47.70 10.86 -76.54
CA GLY A 252 47.33 10.62 -77.93
C GLY A 252 45.91 10.08 -78.16
N THR A 253 44.97 10.35 -77.23
CA THR A 253 43.58 9.91 -77.36
C THR A 253 42.80 10.77 -78.37
N ASN A 254 42.03 10.13 -79.25
CA ASN A 254 41.23 10.81 -80.27
C ASN A 254 40.03 11.56 -79.65
N LYS A 255 39.94 12.89 -79.87
CA LYS A 255 38.82 13.75 -79.40
C LYS A 255 37.44 13.29 -79.91
N LYS A 256 37.36 12.51 -80.99
CA LYS A 256 36.13 11.94 -81.55
C LYS A 256 35.75 10.57 -80.97
N HIS A 257 36.49 10.05 -79.99
CA HIS A 257 36.18 8.77 -79.35
C HIS A 257 34.76 8.78 -78.76
N GLN A 258 33.99 7.70 -78.99
CA GLN A 258 32.64 7.56 -78.46
C GLN A 258 32.58 6.42 -77.45
N TYR A 259 32.23 6.76 -76.21
CA TYR A 259 31.97 5.78 -75.17
C TYR A 259 30.59 5.15 -75.36
N LYS A 260 30.51 3.85 -75.08
CA LYS A 260 29.24 3.11 -75.14
C LYS A 260 28.34 3.49 -73.96
N PRO A 261 27.03 3.70 -74.17
CA PRO A 261 26.13 4.17 -73.11
C PRO A 261 25.99 3.17 -71.95
N GLU A 262 26.05 1.86 -72.23
CA GLU A 262 25.91 0.79 -71.24
C GLU A 262 27.14 0.58 -70.33
N PHE A 263 28.32 1.06 -70.75
CA PHE A 263 29.59 0.79 -70.06
C PHE A 263 30.16 2.00 -69.30
N ALA A 264 30.75 1.76 -68.14
CA ALA A 264 31.39 2.78 -67.30
C ALA A 264 32.91 2.84 -67.42
N ASP A 265 33.55 1.92 -68.16
CA ASP A 265 35.02 1.77 -68.21
C ASP A 265 35.69 3.02 -68.80
N GLY A 266 36.64 3.58 -68.07
CA GLY A 266 37.33 4.81 -68.44
C GLY A 266 38.59 4.97 -67.60
N GLU A 267 38.87 6.21 -67.20
CA GLU A 267 39.97 6.51 -66.30
C GLU A 267 39.57 6.19 -64.87
N PHE A 268 40.16 5.12 -64.35
CA PHE A 268 39.84 4.54 -63.06
C PHE A 268 40.53 5.30 -61.93
N PHE A 269 39.74 5.82 -61.00
CA PHE A 269 40.22 6.27 -59.71
C PHE A 269 39.89 5.21 -58.67
N GLY A 270 40.94 4.59 -58.16
CA GLY A 270 40.90 3.67 -57.04
C GLY A 270 41.77 4.14 -55.90
N TYR A 271 41.50 3.57 -54.72
CA TYR A 271 42.43 3.62 -53.61
C TYR A 271 42.35 2.34 -52.79
N LEU A 272 43.41 2.08 -52.04
CA LEU A 272 43.58 0.93 -51.17
C LEU A 272 43.64 1.35 -49.71
N ALA A 273 43.19 0.45 -48.84
CA ALA A 273 43.44 0.50 -47.39
C ALA A 273 44.82 -0.06 -47.00
N LYS A 274 45.58 -0.60 -47.97
CA LYS A 274 46.99 -1.00 -47.80
C LYS A 274 47.90 0.20 -48.02
N LYS A 275 49.08 0.17 -47.40
CA LYS A 275 50.08 1.24 -47.43
C LYS A 275 51.46 0.59 -47.41
N PRO A 276 52.52 1.26 -47.89
CA PRO A 276 53.81 0.62 -48.10
C PRO A 276 54.61 0.41 -46.79
N ALA A 277 53.98 0.56 -45.62
CA ALA A 277 54.62 0.41 -44.31
C ALA A 277 53.64 -0.15 -43.27
N GLN A 278 54.13 -0.92 -42.31
CA GLN A 278 53.31 -1.51 -41.25
C GLN A 278 52.62 -0.42 -40.39
N THR A 279 51.37 -0.63 -39.99
CA THR A 279 50.73 0.25 -38.99
C THR A 279 51.26 -0.01 -37.58
N GLU A 280 51.49 1.05 -36.81
CA GLU A 280 51.49 0.91 -35.36
C GLU A 280 50.15 0.36 -34.86
N MET A 281 50.17 -0.43 -33.79
CA MET A 281 48.97 -0.97 -33.18
C MET A 281 47.95 0.15 -32.84
N LEU A 282 46.74 0.00 -33.37
CA LEU A 282 45.65 0.93 -33.14
C LEU A 282 45.16 0.88 -31.68
N ILE A 283 44.55 1.98 -31.22
CA ILE A 283 44.06 2.05 -29.85
C ILE A 283 42.72 1.29 -29.75
N PRO A 284 42.60 0.27 -28.89
CA PRO A 284 41.35 -0.44 -28.67
C PRO A 284 40.32 0.43 -27.92
N ILE A 285 39.04 0.12 -28.08
CA ILE A 285 37.93 0.89 -27.46
C ILE A 285 36.98 -0.06 -26.74
N LYS A 286 36.59 0.29 -25.52
CA LYS A 286 35.63 -0.45 -24.71
C LYS A 286 34.36 0.36 -24.52
N LYS A 287 33.20 -0.31 -24.63
CA LYS A 287 31.88 0.25 -24.33
C LYS A 287 31.11 -0.70 -23.42
N VAL A 288 30.15 -0.15 -22.69
CA VAL A 288 29.15 -0.91 -21.91
C VAL A 288 27.84 -0.86 -22.66
N GLU A 289 27.21 -2.01 -22.89
CA GLU A 289 25.90 -2.10 -23.52
C GLU A 289 24.84 -2.45 -22.47
N VAL A 290 23.88 -1.54 -22.27
CA VAL A 290 22.71 -1.77 -21.40
C VAL A 290 21.47 -1.45 -22.21
N THR A 291 20.50 -2.37 -22.23
CA THR A 291 19.25 -2.22 -23.01
C THR A 291 19.51 -1.90 -24.49
N ASN A 292 20.44 -2.64 -25.12
CA ASN A 292 20.86 -2.49 -26.53
C ASN A 292 21.44 -1.11 -26.90
N LYS A 293 21.93 -0.35 -25.91
CA LYS A 293 22.59 0.94 -26.12
C LYS A 293 24.02 0.88 -25.60
N GLU A 294 24.98 1.19 -26.46
CA GLU A 294 26.38 1.34 -26.08
C GLU A 294 26.64 2.71 -25.43
N LEU A 295 27.38 2.69 -24.33
CA LEU A 295 27.72 3.84 -23.50
C LEU A 295 29.18 3.73 -23.03
N ASP A 296 29.82 4.85 -22.71
CA ASP A 296 31.13 4.84 -22.04
C ASP A 296 31.01 4.42 -20.58
N ASN A 297 29.93 4.82 -19.92
CA ASN A 297 29.59 4.45 -18.55
C ASN A 297 28.09 4.16 -18.47
N ALA A 298 27.70 3.19 -17.65
CA ALA A 298 26.30 2.78 -17.56
C ALA A 298 25.86 2.49 -16.12
N ILE A 299 24.56 2.67 -15.87
CA ILE A 299 23.91 2.18 -14.66
C ILE A 299 23.42 0.75 -14.95
N VAL A 300 23.71 -0.17 -14.04
CA VAL A 300 23.36 -1.60 -14.15
C VAL A 300 22.47 -2.03 -12.99
N SER A 301 21.85 -3.20 -13.10
CA SER A 301 20.97 -3.78 -12.08
C SER A 301 21.25 -5.27 -11.91
N VAL A 302 20.90 -5.83 -10.75
CA VAL A 302 21.20 -7.25 -10.43
C VAL A 302 20.31 -8.25 -11.17
N ASP A 303 19.14 -7.82 -11.65
CA ASP A 303 18.16 -8.65 -12.37
C ASP A 303 18.45 -8.78 -13.88
N LYS A 304 19.39 -8.00 -14.41
CA LYS A 304 19.66 -7.91 -15.85
C LYS A 304 21.10 -8.27 -16.20
N THR A 305 21.25 -8.89 -17.37
CA THR A 305 22.55 -9.02 -18.04
C THR A 305 22.86 -7.72 -18.78
N PHE A 306 24.12 -7.30 -18.75
CA PHE A 306 24.67 -6.21 -19.56
C PHE A 306 25.92 -6.70 -20.29
N LYS A 307 26.45 -5.94 -21.26
CA LYS A 307 27.63 -6.37 -22.02
C LYS A 307 28.81 -5.43 -21.89
N TYR A 308 30.01 -5.98 -21.91
CA TYR A 308 31.20 -5.25 -22.33
C TYR A 308 31.49 -5.56 -23.80
N ASN A 309 31.54 -4.51 -24.61
CA ASN A 309 31.89 -4.60 -26.03
C ASN A 309 33.30 -4.06 -26.23
N LEU A 310 34.18 -4.91 -26.76
CA LEU A 310 35.59 -4.62 -26.95
C LEU A 310 35.86 -4.52 -28.45
N TYR A 311 36.25 -3.34 -28.90
CA TYR A 311 36.51 -3.03 -30.29
C TYR A 311 38.00 -2.87 -30.53
N HIS A 312 38.52 -3.56 -31.54
CA HIS A 312 39.86 -3.28 -32.05
C HIS A 312 39.88 -3.44 -33.57
N GLN A 313 40.38 -2.42 -34.25
CA GLN A 313 40.55 -2.41 -35.69
C GLN A 313 41.91 -3.00 -36.04
N ILE A 314 41.90 -3.97 -36.94
CA ILE A 314 43.09 -4.54 -37.55
C ILE A 314 43.19 -3.95 -38.97
N PRO A 315 44.18 -3.09 -39.23
CA PRO A 315 44.38 -2.47 -40.55
C PRO A 315 44.52 -3.49 -41.68
N ASP A 316 44.23 -3.09 -42.92
CA ASP A 316 44.68 -3.85 -44.07
C ASP A 316 46.21 -3.75 -44.19
N GLU A 317 46.86 -4.86 -44.48
CA GLU A 317 48.31 -4.98 -44.51
C GLU A 317 48.76 -5.80 -45.71
N TRP A 318 49.99 -5.55 -46.16
CA TRP A 318 50.67 -6.46 -47.08
C TRP A 318 51.14 -7.72 -46.34
N LYS A 319 51.37 -8.81 -47.09
CA LYS A 319 51.62 -10.14 -46.49
C LYS A 319 52.87 -10.16 -45.61
N GLU A 320 53.88 -9.37 -45.97
CA GLU A 320 55.12 -9.13 -45.25
C GLU A 320 54.91 -8.42 -43.91
N PHE A 321 53.79 -7.71 -43.71
CA PHE A 321 53.44 -7.00 -42.49
C PHE A 321 52.39 -7.73 -41.64
N TYR A 322 51.99 -8.94 -42.03
CA TYR A 322 51.08 -9.78 -41.25
C TYR A 322 51.65 -10.07 -39.86
N TYR A 323 50.76 -10.05 -38.87
CA TYR A 323 51.09 -10.18 -37.46
C TYR A 323 51.53 -11.60 -37.15
N ASP A 324 52.63 -11.72 -36.39
CA ASP A 324 53.09 -13.02 -35.87
C ASP A 324 52.21 -13.54 -34.72
N SER A 325 51.68 -12.62 -33.91
CA SER A 325 50.76 -12.91 -32.81
C SER A 325 49.74 -11.78 -32.63
N TYR A 326 48.57 -12.14 -32.11
CA TYR A 326 47.54 -11.19 -31.70
C TYR A 326 46.72 -11.76 -30.55
N GLU A 327 46.60 -11.02 -29.46
CA GLU A 327 45.93 -11.46 -28.23
C GLU A 327 45.06 -10.33 -27.64
N ILE A 328 43.87 -10.70 -27.14
CA ILE A 328 42.95 -9.81 -26.42
C ILE A 328 42.78 -10.34 -24.99
N LYS A 329 43.08 -9.51 -23.99
CA LYS A 329 42.95 -9.83 -22.57
C LYS A 329 42.06 -8.84 -21.86
N ASP A 330 41.16 -9.37 -21.03
CA ASP A 330 40.28 -8.57 -20.18
C ASP A 330 40.08 -9.28 -18.82
N THR A 331 40.12 -8.53 -17.73
CA THR A 331 39.85 -9.06 -16.39
C THR A 331 38.60 -8.39 -15.85
N ILE A 332 37.49 -9.11 -15.92
CA ILE A 332 36.20 -8.66 -15.43
C ILE A 332 36.19 -8.71 -13.90
N ASP A 333 35.64 -7.67 -13.28
CA ASP A 333 35.47 -7.59 -11.83
C ASP A 333 34.83 -8.86 -11.26
N ASP A 334 35.40 -9.42 -10.18
CA ASP A 334 35.02 -10.74 -9.67
C ASP A 334 33.64 -10.78 -8.99
N ARG A 335 33.06 -9.61 -8.71
CA ARG A 335 31.66 -9.39 -8.28
C ARG A 335 30.68 -9.45 -9.46
N LEU A 336 31.18 -9.63 -10.67
CA LEU A 336 30.39 -9.93 -11.87
C LEU A 336 30.63 -11.39 -12.29
N ASN A 337 29.68 -11.98 -13.00
CA ASN A 337 29.80 -13.27 -13.65
C ASN A 337 29.83 -13.08 -15.16
N VAL A 338 30.83 -13.66 -15.83
CA VAL A 338 30.85 -13.77 -17.29
C VAL A 338 29.95 -14.92 -17.69
N GLU A 339 28.88 -14.63 -18.43
CA GLU A 339 27.90 -15.62 -18.88
C GLU A 339 28.27 -16.18 -20.27
N SER A 340 28.73 -15.31 -21.17
CA SER A 340 29.03 -15.69 -22.54
C SER A 340 30.10 -14.77 -23.17
N LEU A 341 30.72 -15.26 -24.25
CA LEU A 341 31.72 -14.54 -25.03
C LEU A 341 31.54 -14.86 -26.51
N LYS A 342 31.56 -13.83 -27.37
CA LYS A 342 31.50 -13.99 -28.83
C LYS A 342 32.40 -12.98 -29.53
N VAL A 343 33.00 -13.35 -30.67
CA VAL A 343 33.74 -12.42 -31.53
C VAL A 343 33.03 -12.24 -32.86
N THR A 344 32.76 -11.00 -33.24
CA THR A 344 32.18 -10.62 -34.53
C THR A 344 33.06 -9.62 -35.26
N ASN A 345 32.88 -9.47 -36.57
CA ASN A 345 33.50 -8.38 -37.35
C ASN A 345 32.51 -7.24 -37.62
N GLU A 346 32.94 -6.19 -38.32
CA GLU A 346 32.12 -5.01 -38.65
C GLU A 346 30.87 -5.31 -39.48
N GLU A 347 30.85 -6.42 -40.20
CA GLU A 347 29.70 -6.94 -40.95
C GLU A 347 28.74 -7.78 -40.08
N GLY A 348 29.01 -7.93 -38.78
CA GLY A 348 28.23 -8.78 -37.87
C GLY A 348 28.43 -10.28 -38.10
N THR A 349 29.45 -10.69 -38.85
CA THR A 349 29.79 -12.11 -39.05
C THR A 349 30.46 -12.66 -37.80
N ASP A 350 30.07 -13.85 -37.36
CA ASP A 350 30.75 -14.55 -36.26
C ASP A 350 32.10 -15.09 -36.75
N VAL A 351 33.17 -14.59 -36.13
CA VAL A 351 34.56 -14.90 -36.43
C VAL A 351 35.29 -15.47 -35.21
N SER A 352 34.54 -15.96 -34.22
CA SER A 352 35.08 -16.59 -33.00
C SER A 352 36.03 -17.74 -33.33
N SER A 353 35.82 -18.43 -34.45
CA SER A 353 36.67 -19.51 -34.95
C SER A 353 38.11 -19.09 -35.29
N TYR A 354 38.37 -17.79 -35.48
CA TYR A 354 39.72 -17.26 -35.73
C TYR A 354 40.59 -17.23 -34.48
N PHE A 355 39.98 -17.41 -33.30
CA PHE A 355 40.62 -17.30 -32.01
C PHE A 355 40.60 -18.64 -31.27
N THR A 356 41.63 -18.87 -30.46
CA THR A 356 41.63 -19.86 -29.39
C THR A 356 41.19 -19.15 -28.11
N ASN A 357 40.05 -19.56 -27.57
CA ASN A 357 39.56 -19.03 -26.31
C ASN A 357 40.26 -19.71 -25.13
N LYS A 358 41.14 -18.98 -24.44
CA LYS A 358 41.86 -19.40 -23.23
C LYS A 358 41.29 -18.76 -21.96
N SER A 359 40.06 -18.24 -22.04
CA SER A 359 39.41 -17.57 -20.91
C SER A 359 39.15 -18.53 -19.75
N ASN A 360 39.26 -18.03 -18.53
CA ASN A 360 38.95 -18.78 -17.31
C ASN A 360 38.17 -17.90 -16.32
N GLY A 361 36.89 -18.20 -16.14
CA GLY A 361 35.97 -17.40 -15.34
C GLY A 361 35.95 -15.95 -15.82
N ASN A 362 36.31 -15.04 -14.91
CA ASN A 362 36.34 -13.60 -15.16
C ASN A 362 37.59 -13.10 -15.91
N LYS A 363 38.56 -13.98 -16.20
CA LYS A 363 39.76 -13.63 -16.99
C LYS A 363 39.54 -14.04 -18.43
N VAL A 364 39.18 -13.09 -19.28
CA VAL A 364 39.01 -13.29 -20.71
C VAL A 364 40.38 -13.23 -21.39
N ASN A 365 40.66 -14.26 -22.20
CA ASN A 365 41.86 -14.33 -23.04
C ASN A 365 41.52 -14.98 -24.38
N LEU A 366 41.60 -14.20 -25.45
CA LEU A 366 41.42 -14.63 -26.83
C LEU A 366 42.73 -14.49 -27.59
N VAL A 367 43.27 -15.60 -28.09
CA VAL A 367 44.52 -15.63 -28.87
C VAL A 367 44.18 -15.95 -30.33
N ALA A 368 44.53 -15.08 -31.28
CA ALA A 368 44.35 -15.38 -32.70
C ALA A 368 45.18 -16.60 -33.11
N LYS A 369 44.60 -17.47 -33.94
CA LYS A 369 45.29 -18.68 -34.42
C LYS A 369 46.29 -18.31 -35.51
N SER A 370 47.45 -18.97 -35.52
CA SER A 370 48.51 -18.70 -36.49
C SER A 370 48.05 -18.87 -37.94
N GLU A 371 47.17 -19.84 -38.23
CA GLU A 371 46.60 -20.03 -39.56
C GLU A 371 45.63 -18.94 -39.99
N SER A 372 45.00 -18.22 -39.04
CA SER A 372 44.17 -17.06 -39.32
C SER A 372 45.04 -15.84 -39.65
N LEU A 373 46.08 -15.59 -38.85
CA LEU A 373 47.01 -14.46 -39.02
C LEU A 373 47.77 -14.49 -40.35
N LYS A 374 47.94 -15.66 -40.97
CA LYS A 374 48.57 -15.81 -42.29
C LYS A 374 47.64 -15.50 -43.47
N LYS A 375 46.35 -15.22 -43.23
CA LYS A 375 45.33 -15.01 -44.26
C LYS A 375 44.92 -13.55 -44.35
N ALA A 376 44.76 -13.05 -45.57
CA ALA A 376 44.24 -11.71 -45.83
C ALA A 376 42.87 -11.45 -45.19
N SER A 377 42.03 -12.47 -45.04
CA SER A 377 40.70 -12.37 -44.41
C SER A 377 40.73 -12.07 -42.91
N PHE A 378 41.90 -12.01 -42.27
CA PHE A 378 42.04 -11.55 -40.88
C PHE A 378 42.26 -10.03 -40.80
N TYR A 379 42.78 -9.44 -41.87
CA TYR A 379 43.13 -8.02 -41.93
C TYR A 379 41.97 -7.23 -42.50
N ASN A 380 42.03 -5.91 -42.31
CA ASN A 380 41.01 -4.98 -42.77
C ASN A 380 39.63 -5.18 -42.10
N HIS A 381 39.63 -5.49 -40.80
CA HIS A 381 38.42 -5.76 -40.05
C HIS A 381 38.41 -5.05 -38.70
N VAL A 382 37.22 -4.69 -38.22
CA VAL A 382 37.01 -4.27 -36.83
C VAL A 382 36.43 -5.45 -36.08
N TYR A 383 37.23 -6.03 -35.19
CA TYR A 383 36.78 -7.10 -34.32
C TYR A 383 36.05 -6.52 -33.11
N LYS A 384 34.82 -7.01 -32.88
CA LYS A 384 34.01 -6.77 -31.69
C LYS A 384 33.96 -8.05 -30.87
N VAL A 385 34.52 -8.03 -29.67
CA VAL A 385 34.27 -9.06 -28.65
C VAL A 385 33.07 -8.60 -27.82
N GLU A 386 32.08 -9.48 -27.67
CA GLU A 386 30.89 -9.27 -26.85
C GLU A 386 31.02 -10.15 -25.61
N ILE A 387 31.06 -9.54 -24.42
CA ILE A 387 31.10 -10.26 -23.14
C ILE A 387 29.80 -10.01 -22.40
N ASP A 388 28.94 -11.02 -22.33
CA ASP A 388 27.73 -10.95 -21.51
C ASP A 388 28.10 -11.12 -20.04
N VAL A 389 27.68 -10.18 -19.20
CA VAL A 389 27.98 -10.14 -17.77
C VAL A 389 26.74 -9.90 -16.91
N ARG A 390 26.71 -10.52 -15.74
CA ARG A 390 25.67 -10.33 -14.71
C ARG A 390 26.28 -10.02 -13.36
N VAL A 391 25.63 -9.19 -12.54
CA VAL A 391 26.08 -8.95 -11.17
C VAL A 391 25.92 -10.22 -10.32
N LYS A 392 26.94 -10.58 -9.55
CA LYS A 392 26.84 -11.61 -8.50
C LYS A 392 26.28 -10.97 -7.25
N ASN A 393 25.06 -11.36 -6.87
CA ASN A 393 24.44 -10.90 -5.63
C ASN A 393 24.94 -11.76 -4.44
N ASP A 394 26.14 -11.44 -3.95
CA ASP A 394 26.79 -12.10 -2.80
C ASP A 394 27.20 -11.07 -1.72
N ASP A 395 27.65 -11.56 -0.56
CA ASP A 395 28.02 -10.68 0.57
C ASP A 395 29.14 -9.69 0.21
N ARG A 396 30.04 -10.04 -0.72
CA ARG A 396 31.15 -9.18 -1.16
C ARG A 396 30.63 -7.96 -1.91
N LEU A 397 29.51 -8.09 -2.62
CA LEU A 397 28.82 -6.95 -3.25
C LEU A 397 28.34 -5.95 -2.20
N VAL A 398 27.78 -6.44 -1.09
CA VAL A 398 27.27 -5.62 0.02
C VAL A 398 28.43 -4.90 0.73
N GLU A 399 29.52 -5.61 1.02
CA GLU A 399 30.72 -5.06 1.65
C GLU A 399 31.43 -3.99 0.79
N SER A 400 31.20 -4.03 -0.53
CA SER A 400 31.81 -3.12 -1.50
C SER A 400 31.11 -1.76 -1.64
N VAL A 401 29.99 -1.55 -0.97
CA VAL A 401 29.19 -0.33 -1.15
C VAL A 401 29.95 0.89 -0.62
N GLN A 402 30.13 1.89 -1.47
CA GLN A 402 30.68 3.19 -1.10
C GLN A 402 29.72 4.28 -1.55
N ASN A 403 29.34 5.18 -0.63
CA ASN A 403 28.41 6.28 -0.91
C ASN A 403 27.11 5.83 -1.61
N GLY A 404 26.56 4.68 -1.22
CA GLY A 404 25.30 4.14 -1.76
C GLY A 404 25.42 3.54 -3.17
N LYS A 405 26.61 3.20 -3.65
CA LYS A 405 26.82 2.53 -4.94
C LYS A 405 28.02 1.59 -4.93
N VAL A 406 28.07 0.73 -5.94
CA VAL A 406 29.21 -0.10 -6.31
C VAL A 406 29.60 0.25 -7.74
N GLU A 407 30.89 0.47 -7.98
CA GLU A 407 31.43 0.74 -9.32
C GLU A 407 32.29 -0.44 -9.77
N PHE A 408 32.06 -0.89 -11.02
CA PHE A 408 32.85 -1.90 -11.71
C PHE A 408 33.62 -1.18 -12.82
N LYS A 409 34.89 -0.86 -12.53
CA LYS A 409 35.81 -0.27 -13.50
C LYS A 409 36.41 -1.35 -14.36
N ASN A 410 36.52 -1.11 -15.66
CA ASN A 410 37.00 -2.14 -16.57
C ASN A 410 37.81 -1.57 -17.74
N ILE A 411 38.94 -2.21 -18.04
CA ILE A 411 39.88 -1.88 -19.13
C ILE A 411 40.30 -3.22 -19.76
N PHE A 412 40.47 -3.27 -21.08
CA PHE A 412 41.10 -4.42 -21.72
C PHE A 412 42.38 -4.05 -22.46
N THR A 413 43.18 -5.06 -22.75
CA THR A 413 44.46 -4.92 -23.43
C THR A 413 44.44 -5.76 -24.70
N VAL A 414 44.98 -5.19 -25.77
CA VAL A 414 45.35 -5.93 -26.99
C VAL A 414 46.86 -5.97 -27.11
N SER A 415 47.39 -7.08 -27.62
CA SER A 415 48.82 -7.31 -27.79
C SER A 415 49.12 -7.89 -29.18
N GLN A 416 50.25 -7.50 -29.76
CA GLN A 416 50.78 -7.96 -31.04
C GLN A 416 52.30 -8.03 -30.89
N GLY A 417 52.89 -9.22 -31.00
CA GLY A 417 54.28 -9.41 -30.63
C GLY A 417 54.53 -8.95 -29.18
N ASP A 418 55.50 -8.06 -29.01
CA ASP A 418 55.84 -7.43 -27.73
C ASP A 418 55.10 -6.10 -27.48
N ASP A 419 54.38 -5.58 -28.48
CA ASP A 419 53.61 -4.34 -28.36
C ASP A 419 52.27 -4.61 -27.67
N SER A 420 51.80 -3.66 -26.84
CA SER A 420 50.48 -3.73 -26.22
C SER A 420 49.84 -2.35 -26.06
N LYS A 421 48.51 -2.30 -26.13
CA LYS A 421 47.70 -1.10 -25.94
C LYS A 421 46.48 -1.41 -25.08
N ASN A 422 46.16 -0.47 -24.19
CA ASN A 422 44.97 -0.53 -23.34
C ASN A 422 43.82 0.26 -23.97
N SER A 423 42.60 -0.16 -23.67
CA SER A 423 41.40 0.58 -24.00
C SER A 423 41.19 1.78 -23.08
N ASN A 424 40.19 2.60 -23.38
CA ASN A 424 39.58 3.48 -22.39
C ASN A 424 39.03 2.68 -21.19
N GLU A 425 38.98 3.31 -20.02
CA GLU A 425 38.27 2.81 -18.84
C GLU A 425 36.77 3.05 -19.01
N VAL A 426 35.97 2.03 -18.71
CA VAL A 426 34.51 2.13 -18.58
C VAL A 426 34.10 1.84 -17.15
N ILE A 427 33.02 2.48 -16.70
CA ILE A 427 32.47 2.31 -15.35
C ILE A 427 31.01 1.85 -15.45
N SER A 428 30.74 0.68 -14.91
CA SER A 428 29.38 0.20 -14.66
C SER A 428 29.01 0.47 -13.21
N THR A 429 27.90 1.18 -12.96
CA THR A 429 27.48 1.59 -11.60
C THR A 429 26.22 0.86 -11.18
N LEU A 430 26.26 0.19 -10.03
CA LEU A 430 25.10 -0.39 -9.37
C LEU A 430 24.74 0.45 -8.14
N HIS A 431 23.52 0.96 -8.06
CA HIS A 431 23.09 1.74 -6.89
C HIS A 431 22.47 0.86 -5.81
N GLN A 432 22.73 1.21 -4.55
CA GLN A 432 22.01 0.72 -3.39
C GLN A 432 20.99 1.79 -2.97
N ARG A 433 19.71 1.40 -2.95
CA ARG A 433 18.55 2.23 -2.64
C ARG A 433 18.06 2.02 -1.22
N ASN A 434 17.41 3.05 -0.69
CA ASN A 434 16.69 2.99 0.57
C ASN A 434 15.27 2.50 0.33
N ILE A 435 14.82 1.52 1.10
CA ILE A 435 13.41 1.15 1.21
C ILE A 435 12.94 1.58 2.60
N ASN A 436 12.28 2.73 2.68
CA ASN A 436 11.73 3.23 3.92
C ASN A 436 10.33 2.64 4.14
N VAL A 437 10.19 1.84 5.17
CA VAL A 437 8.92 1.21 5.53
C VAL A 437 8.37 1.89 6.76
N TRP A 438 7.29 2.63 6.56
CA TRP A 438 6.59 3.40 7.58
C TRP A 438 5.28 2.72 7.96
N HIS A 439 5.10 2.41 9.24
CA HIS A 439 3.82 2.02 9.82
C HIS A 439 3.25 3.22 10.57
N LEU A 440 2.10 3.72 10.12
CA LEU A 440 1.55 5.02 10.51
C LEU A 440 0.13 4.88 11.06
N ASP A 441 -0.22 5.73 12.02
CA ASP A 441 -1.60 5.99 12.38
C ASP A 441 -2.31 6.72 11.22
N LYS A 442 -3.40 6.15 10.70
CA LYS A 442 -4.16 6.67 9.58
C LYS A 442 -4.84 8.01 9.89
N VAL A 443 -5.22 8.23 11.14
CA VAL A 443 -6.05 9.36 11.57
C VAL A 443 -5.18 10.55 11.97
N VAL A 444 -4.17 10.32 12.83
CA VAL A 444 -3.31 11.41 13.35
C VAL A 444 -1.92 11.47 12.72
N GLY A 445 -1.56 10.51 11.86
CA GLY A 445 -0.29 10.50 11.11
C GLY A 445 0.95 10.20 11.96
N THR A 446 0.78 9.80 13.22
CA THR A 446 1.90 9.46 14.10
C THR A 446 2.60 8.19 13.61
N THR A 447 3.93 8.16 13.74
CA THR A 447 4.72 6.98 13.38
C THR A 447 4.62 5.94 14.48
N LEU A 448 4.15 4.75 14.14
CA LEU A 448 4.10 3.58 15.02
C LEU A 448 5.43 2.82 14.97
N GLU A 449 5.97 2.68 13.77
CA GLU A 449 7.27 2.06 13.51
C GLU A 449 7.83 2.57 12.18
N HIS A 450 9.13 2.77 12.12
CA HIS A 450 9.86 3.05 10.89
C HIS A 450 11.08 2.14 10.83
N ARG A 451 11.29 1.52 9.67
CA ARG A 451 12.56 0.86 9.35
C ARG A 451 13.03 1.28 7.97
N MET A 452 14.34 1.24 7.79
CA MET A 452 14.97 1.47 6.50
C MET A 452 15.79 0.23 6.15
N ASP A 453 15.42 -0.40 5.05
CA ASP A 453 16.15 -1.53 4.49
C ASP A 453 16.95 -1.05 3.27
N LYS A 454 18.07 -1.71 2.98
CA LYS A 454 18.92 -1.40 1.82
C LYS A 454 18.77 -2.49 0.78
N LYS A 455 18.55 -2.10 -0.48
CA LYS A 455 18.45 -3.02 -1.62
C LYS A 455 19.12 -2.45 -2.87
N PHE A 456 19.70 -3.29 -3.70
CA PHE A 456 20.30 -2.86 -4.97
C PHE A 456 19.25 -2.68 -6.07
N ASP A 457 19.56 -1.84 -7.05
CA ASP A 457 18.76 -1.73 -8.29
C ASP A 457 18.59 -3.13 -8.92
N GLY A 458 17.35 -3.49 -9.25
CA GLY A 458 16.97 -4.81 -9.77
C GLY A 458 16.52 -5.81 -8.72
N GLU A 459 16.77 -5.58 -7.43
CA GLU A 459 16.27 -6.50 -6.39
C GLU A 459 14.75 -6.42 -6.24
N GLU A 460 14.13 -7.55 -5.94
CA GLU A 460 12.73 -7.59 -5.56
C GLU A 460 12.54 -7.14 -4.10
N TYR A 461 11.41 -6.48 -3.85
CA TYR A 461 10.93 -6.17 -2.52
C TYR A 461 9.48 -6.62 -2.33
N SER A 462 9.14 -7.00 -1.10
CA SER A 462 7.77 -7.36 -0.72
C SER A 462 7.57 -7.08 0.77
N TYR A 463 6.67 -6.14 1.08
CA TYR A 463 6.34 -5.73 2.43
C TYR A 463 4.84 -5.79 2.64
N SER A 464 4.41 -6.29 3.79
CA SER A 464 3.00 -6.39 4.14
C SER A 464 2.68 -5.59 5.40
N THR A 465 1.41 -5.23 5.54
CA THR A 465 0.89 -4.80 6.84
C THR A 465 1.11 -5.90 7.88
N LYS A 466 1.70 -5.54 9.03
CA LYS A 466 1.66 -6.36 10.25
C LYS A 466 0.22 -6.58 10.71
N ASP A 467 -0.03 -7.69 11.42
CA ASP A 467 -1.38 -8.05 11.84
C ASP A 467 -2.00 -7.05 12.83
N THR A 468 -1.28 -6.64 13.87
CA THR A 468 -1.71 -5.59 14.81
C THR A 468 -0.53 -4.86 15.44
N PHE A 469 -0.74 -3.61 15.87
CA PHE A 469 0.13 -2.93 16.83
C PHE A 469 -0.61 -2.74 18.15
N LYS A 470 0.07 -2.91 19.29
CA LYS A 470 -0.51 -2.64 20.62
C LYS A 470 0.07 -1.34 21.17
N LYS A 471 -0.80 -0.46 21.63
CA LYS A 471 -0.43 0.72 22.43
C LYS A 471 -1.31 0.73 23.68
N GLU A 472 -0.71 0.46 24.82
CA GLU A 472 -1.41 0.37 26.11
C GLU A 472 -2.61 -0.59 26.03
N ASN A 473 -3.84 -0.08 26.20
CA ASN A 473 -5.08 -0.85 26.17
C ASN A 473 -5.72 -0.95 24.77
N TYR A 474 -5.12 -0.32 23.74
CA TYR A 474 -5.71 -0.25 22.41
C TYR A 474 -4.94 -1.06 21.36
N ILE A 475 -5.68 -1.60 20.40
CA ILE A 475 -5.17 -2.40 19.30
C ILE A 475 -5.37 -1.62 17.99
N TYR A 476 -4.27 -1.32 17.33
CA TYR A 476 -4.23 -0.77 15.99
C TYR A 476 -4.50 -1.86 14.96
N VAL A 477 -5.51 -1.63 14.11
CA VAL A 477 -5.91 -2.55 13.04
C VAL A 477 -5.44 -2.03 11.69
N PRO A 478 -4.77 -2.84 10.85
CA PRO A 478 -4.34 -2.43 9.52
C PRO A 478 -5.53 -2.07 8.64
N THR A 479 -5.51 -0.87 8.06
CA THR A 479 -6.66 -0.31 7.33
C THR A 479 -6.19 0.42 6.06
N PRO A 480 -6.08 -0.27 4.90
CA PRO A 480 -6.42 -1.68 4.66
C PRO A 480 -5.28 -2.65 5.01
N LYS A 481 -5.58 -3.95 5.06
CA LYS A 481 -4.57 -5.03 5.02
C LYS A 481 -4.05 -5.15 3.59
N GLU A 482 -2.76 -4.91 3.38
CA GLU A 482 -2.17 -4.84 2.03
C GLU A 482 -0.72 -5.37 1.98
N VAL A 483 -0.29 -5.72 0.76
CA VAL A 483 1.09 -6.12 0.44
C VAL A 483 1.59 -5.25 -0.71
N LYS A 484 2.73 -4.58 -0.52
CA LYS A 484 3.41 -3.77 -1.53
C LYS A 484 4.68 -4.49 -1.98
N LYS A 485 4.74 -4.81 -3.26
CA LYS A 485 5.86 -5.51 -3.89
C LYS A 485 6.24 -4.88 -5.22
N GLY A 486 7.48 -5.07 -5.64
CA GLY A 486 8.02 -4.52 -6.89
C GLY A 486 9.50 -4.79 -7.07
N ILE A 487 10.09 -4.15 -8.07
CA ILE A 487 11.52 -4.18 -8.37
C ILE A 487 12.12 -2.82 -8.02
N VAL A 488 13.26 -2.81 -7.34
CA VAL A 488 13.95 -1.60 -6.92
C VAL A 488 14.60 -0.92 -8.13
N THR A 489 14.29 0.36 -8.32
CA THR A 489 14.90 1.22 -9.38
C THR A 489 15.27 2.61 -8.88
N SER A 490 14.82 2.96 -7.67
CA SER A 490 15.02 4.23 -6.97
C SER A 490 14.76 4.02 -5.47
N ASP A 491 14.96 5.04 -4.65
CA ASP A 491 14.54 5.00 -3.25
C ASP A 491 13.01 4.89 -3.16
N ILE A 492 12.50 4.03 -2.28
CA ILE A 492 11.08 3.69 -2.18
C ILE A 492 10.58 3.98 -0.77
N ASP A 493 9.50 4.76 -0.69
CA ASP A 493 8.75 4.98 0.55
C ASP A 493 7.48 4.13 0.55
N LEU A 494 7.43 3.14 1.44
CA LEU A 494 6.27 2.29 1.66
C LEU A 494 5.57 2.71 2.94
N LYS A 495 4.34 3.23 2.82
CA LYS A 495 3.50 3.60 3.96
C LYS A 495 2.39 2.57 4.16
N PHE A 496 2.28 2.04 5.37
CA PHE A 496 1.21 1.13 5.80
C PHE A 496 0.43 1.80 6.93
N TYR A 497 -0.89 1.82 6.81
CA TYR A 497 -1.75 2.58 7.71
C TYR A 497 -2.53 1.68 8.67
N TYR A 498 -2.65 2.16 9.90
CA TYR A 498 -3.33 1.49 11.00
C TYR A 498 -4.27 2.45 11.70
N GLN A 499 -5.34 1.94 12.28
CA GLN A 499 -6.35 2.76 12.90
C GLN A 499 -6.80 2.14 14.23
N LEU A 500 -6.96 2.98 15.26
CA LEU A 500 -7.68 2.64 16.49
C LEU A 500 -9.19 2.74 16.27
N PRO A 501 -10.03 2.02 17.04
CA PRO A 501 -11.45 2.31 17.03
C PRO A 501 -11.72 3.75 17.46
N PHE A 502 -12.72 4.39 16.85
CA PHE A 502 -13.19 5.72 17.29
C PHE A 502 -13.94 5.64 18.61
N LEU A 503 -14.62 4.51 18.85
CA LEU A 503 -15.34 4.22 20.08
C LEU A 503 -14.98 2.81 20.57
N SER A 504 -14.50 2.71 21.81
CA SER A 504 -14.57 1.47 22.58
C SER A 504 -15.81 1.53 23.47
N VAL A 505 -16.72 0.56 23.35
CA VAL A 505 -17.98 0.54 24.10
C VAL A 505 -18.19 -0.86 24.67
N ASN A 506 -18.56 -0.95 25.95
CA ASN A 506 -18.73 -2.22 26.65
C ASN A 506 -19.95 -2.17 27.57
N MET A 507 -20.70 -3.27 27.60
CA MET A 507 -21.71 -3.50 28.63
C MET A 507 -21.02 -3.66 29.98
N LYS A 508 -21.49 -2.95 31.01
CA LYS A 508 -20.91 -3.02 32.36
C LYS A 508 -21.79 -3.78 33.33
N HIS A 509 -23.05 -3.38 33.43
CA HIS A 509 -23.94 -3.87 34.49
C HIS A 509 -25.40 -3.74 34.05
N ILE A 510 -26.22 -4.74 34.35
CA ILE A 510 -27.66 -4.77 34.05
C ILE A 510 -28.45 -5.14 35.30
N GLN A 511 -29.58 -4.48 35.51
CA GLN A 511 -30.56 -4.79 36.57
C GLN A 511 -31.95 -4.91 35.95
N ILE A 512 -32.71 -5.93 36.32
CA ILE A 512 -34.13 -6.07 35.96
C ILE A 512 -34.96 -6.21 37.23
N PHE A 513 -35.88 -5.28 37.45
CA PHE A 513 -36.74 -5.23 38.63
C PHE A 513 -38.04 -6.00 38.38
N THR A 514 -38.47 -6.76 39.38
CA THR A 514 -39.76 -7.44 39.35
C THR A 514 -40.88 -6.42 39.39
N ALA A 515 -41.88 -6.61 38.52
CA ALA A 515 -43.10 -5.81 38.49
C ALA A 515 -44.27 -6.66 38.01
N SER A 516 -45.49 -6.12 38.06
CA SER A 516 -46.65 -6.80 37.48
C SER A 516 -46.48 -6.98 35.97
N SER A 517 -46.92 -8.12 35.45
CA SER A 517 -46.87 -8.42 34.01
C SER A 517 -47.59 -7.36 33.17
N ASP A 518 -48.61 -6.70 33.74
CA ASP A 518 -49.40 -5.66 33.06
C ASP A 518 -48.68 -4.32 32.96
N GLU A 519 -47.67 -4.10 33.81
CA GLU A 519 -46.89 -2.87 33.84
C GLU A 519 -45.66 -2.97 32.92
N GLY A 520 -45.02 -4.14 32.85
CA GLY A 520 -43.70 -4.32 32.23
C GLY A 520 -42.56 -4.26 33.26
N LEU A 521 -41.40 -4.84 32.96
CA LEU A 521 -40.29 -4.95 33.92
C LEU A 521 -39.29 -3.81 33.75
N PRO A 522 -39.03 -2.96 34.77
CA PRO A 522 -37.99 -1.93 34.68
C PRO A 522 -36.60 -2.54 34.50
N VAL A 523 -35.82 -1.97 33.59
CA VAL A 523 -34.44 -2.37 33.28
C VAL A 523 -33.53 -1.17 33.47
N LYS A 524 -32.41 -1.35 34.18
CA LYS A 524 -31.31 -0.38 34.25
C LYS A 524 -30.07 -0.99 33.65
N LEU A 525 -29.33 -0.21 32.87
CA LEU A 525 -28.14 -0.64 32.17
C LEU A 525 -27.04 0.41 32.29
N ASP A 526 -25.87 -0.03 32.71
CA ASP A 526 -24.64 0.77 32.74
C ASP A 526 -23.71 0.34 31.60
N ILE A 527 -23.11 1.31 30.92
CA ILE A 527 -22.25 1.15 29.76
C ILE A 527 -20.95 1.92 30.00
N VAL A 528 -19.81 1.33 29.64
CA VAL A 528 -18.52 2.01 29.60
C VAL A 528 -18.21 2.42 28.16
N ARG A 529 -17.79 3.67 27.96
CA ARG A 529 -17.38 4.20 26.66
C ARG A 529 -16.05 4.94 26.75
N GLU A 530 -15.20 4.75 25.76
CA GLU A 530 -13.93 5.47 25.61
C GLU A 530 -13.73 5.88 24.14
N PHE A 531 -13.13 7.05 23.92
CA PHE A 531 -12.83 7.59 22.59
C PHE A 531 -11.30 7.67 22.40
N PRO A 532 -10.64 6.63 21.86
CA PRO A 532 -9.17 6.58 21.75
C PRO A 532 -8.55 7.73 20.96
N TYR A 533 -9.30 8.33 20.04
CA TYR A 533 -8.88 9.49 19.25
C TYR A 533 -9.33 10.86 19.80
N GLY A 534 -10.00 10.88 20.96
CA GLY A 534 -10.70 12.04 21.51
C GLY A 534 -12.06 12.28 20.83
N MET A 535 -12.82 13.24 21.37
CA MET A 535 -14.20 13.51 20.92
C MET A 535 -14.34 14.48 19.72
N GLU A 536 -13.23 15.05 19.24
CA GLU A 536 -13.23 16.03 18.14
C GLU A 536 -12.85 15.37 16.80
N ARG A 537 -13.68 14.44 16.32
CA ARG A 537 -13.46 13.72 15.05
C ARG A 537 -14.72 13.67 14.18
N PRO A 538 -14.63 13.95 12.87
CA PRO A 538 -15.79 13.90 11.96
C PRO A 538 -16.51 12.55 11.94
N GLU A 539 -15.79 11.44 12.09
CA GLU A 539 -16.33 10.08 12.08
C GLU A 539 -17.26 9.82 13.26
N LEU A 540 -17.11 10.58 14.37
CA LEU A 540 -18.00 10.54 15.51
C LEU A 540 -19.39 11.14 15.22
N LEU A 541 -19.50 11.94 14.14
CA LEU A 541 -20.75 12.61 13.73
C LEU A 541 -21.55 11.79 12.71
N SER A 542 -20.94 10.80 12.06
CA SER A 542 -21.56 10.07 10.93
C SER A 542 -21.83 8.59 11.19
N LYS A 543 -21.13 7.96 12.14
CA LYS A 543 -21.28 6.54 12.46
C LYS A 543 -22.22 6.31 13.64
N ALA A 544 -23.07 5.30 13.54
CA ALA A 544 -24.03 4.91 14.57
C ALA A 544 -23.87 3.44 14.97
N ILE A 545 -24.29 3.13 16.19
CA ILE A 545 -24.46 1.77 16.73
C ILE A 545 -25.87 1.61 17.27
N ARG A 546 -26.30 0.37 17.50
CA ARG A 546 -27.58 0.09 18.17
C ARG A 546 -27.36 -0.64 19.47
N ILE A 547 -28.12 -0.25 20.48
CA ILE A 547 -28.22 -1.01 21.73
C ILE A 547 -29.62 -1.60 21.77
N GLU A 548 -29.70 -2.89 22.01
CA GLU A 548 -30.91 -3.66 21.76
C GLU A 548 -31.16 -4.65 22.89
N LEU A 549 -32.43 -4.76 23.33
CA LEU A 549 -32.89 -5.70 24.35
C LEU A 549 -33.71 -6.82 23.70
N PHE A 550 -33.38 -8.06 24.03
CA PHE A 550 -34.03 -9.27 23.54
C PHE A 550 -34.51 -10.14 24.69
N GLU A 551 -35.56 -10.92 24.44
CA GLU A 551 -35.77 -12.17 25.18
C GLU A 551 -34.76 -13.21 24.66
N LYS A 552 -34.06 -13.92 25.54
CA LYS A 552 -33.03 -14.88 25.16
C LYS A 552 -33.61 -15.97 24.25
N GLY A 553 -32.96 -16.17 23.09
CA GLY A 553 -33.42 -17.11 22.06
C GLY A 553 -34.38 -16.50 21.03
N SER A 554 -34.83 -15.25 21.22
CA SER A 554 -35.58 -14.50 20.20
C SER A 554 -34.64 -13.78 19.23
N ASN A 555 -35.01 -13.76 17.95
CA ASN A 555 -34.34 -12.93 16.93
C ASN A 555 -34.98 -11.54 16.78
N LYS A 556 -36.07 -11.26 17.49
CA LYS A 556 -36.79 -9.97 17.46
C LYS A 556 -36.47 -9.17 18.71
N ALA A 557 -35.89 -7.99 18.52
CA ALA A 557 -35.63 -7.05 19.59
C ALA A 557 -36.96 -6.56 20.21
N LEU A 558 -37.02 -6.55 21.54
CA LEU A 558 -38.10 -5.95 22.31
C LEU A 558 -37.94 -4.42 22.34
N ILE A 559 -36.69 -3.95 22.39
CA ILE A 559 -36.29 -2.55 22.29
C ILE A 559 -35.06 -2.50 21.39
N SER A 560 -35.02 -1.57 20.44
CA SER A 560 -33.86 -1.31 19.60
C SER A 560 -33.72 0.20 19.45
N GLN A 561 -32.62 0.75 19.95
CA GLN A 561 -32.35 2.19 19.92
C GLN A 561 -31.00 2.44 19.27
N GLU A 562 -30.99 3.32 18.28
CA GLU A 562 -29.80 3.73 17.55
C GLU A 562 -29.19 4.98 18.18
N PHE A 563 -27.86 5.00 18.30
CA PHE A 563 -27.07 6.10 18.84
C PHE A 563 -25.94 6.42 17.86
N LEU A 564 -25.75 7.70 17.55
CA LEU A 564 -24.46 8.14 17.00
C LEU A 564 -23.37 7.83 18.03
N ILE A 565 -22.19 7.43 17.57
CA ILE A 565 -21.14 6.95 18.49
C ILE A 565 -20.73 7.99 19.55
N LYS A 566 -20.85 9.30 19.26
CA LYS A 566 -20.64 10.38 20.23
C LYS A 566 -21.70 10.45 21.33
N ASP A 567 -22.92 10.02 21.03
CA ASP A 567 -24.13 10.18 21.86
C ASP A 567 -24.48 8.91 22.65
N VAL A 568 -23.65 7.86 22.55
CA VAL A 568 -23.83 6.62 23.32
C VAL A 568 -23.82 6.96 24.81
N PRO A 569 -24.88 6.69 25.57
CA PRO A 569 -24.98 7.05 26.98
C PRO A 569 -24.21 6.07 27.86
N GLU A 570 -23.88 6.51 29.07
CA GLU A 570 -23.30 5.64 30.13
C GLU A 570 -24.38 4.93 30.95
N HIS A 571 -25.61 5.46 30.95
CA HIS A 571 -26.75 4.89 31.67
C HIS A 571 -28.00 4.86 30.78
N LEU A 572 -28.72 3.75 30.80
CA LEU A 572 -30.00 3.57 30.12
C LEU A 572 -31.04 3.00 31.09
N GLU A 573 -32.21 3.61 31.08
CA GLU A 573 -33.39 3.10 31.78
C GLU A 573 -34.46 2.72 30.76
N TRP A 574 -34.86 1.46 30.80
CA TRP A 574 -35.83 0.86 29.88
C TRP A 574 -36.90 0.10 30.65
N LYS A 575 -37.89 -0.38 29.90
CA LYS A 575 -38.92 -1.27 30.44
C LYS A 575 -39.16 -2.41 29.46
N VAL A 576 -38.99 -3.65 29.90
CA VAL A 576 -39.45 -4.83 29.16
C VAL A 576 -40.94 -4.62 28.85
N PRO A 577 -41.36 -4.62 27.58
CA PRO A 577 -42.76 -4.39 27.23
C PRO A 577 -43.68 -5.43 27.88
N LYS A 578 -44.87 -5.02 28.30
CA LYS A 578 -45.89 -5.92 28.89
C LYS A 578 -46.36 -7.03 27.95
N VAL A 579 -46.23 -6.83 26.63
CA VAL A 579 -46.66 -7.80 25.62
C VAL A 579 -45.83 -9.06 25.72
N GLY A 580 -46.47 -10.19 26.04
CA GLY A 580 -45.80 -11.50 26.18
C GLY A 580 -45.26 -11.79 27.57
N LEU A 581 -45.45 -10.89 28.55
CA LEU A 581 -45.22 -11.19 29.96
C LEU A 581 -46.36 -12.02 30.51
N ILE A 582 -46.00 -13.06 31.28
CA ILE A 582 -46.95 -13.94 31.95
C ILE A 582 -46.74 -13.77 33.45
N LYS A 583 -47.82 -13.60 34.21
CA LYS A 583 -47.81 -13.52 35.68
C LYS A 583 -47.12 -14.73 36.32
N ASP A 584 -46.38 -14.51 37.42
CA ASP A 584 -45.65 -15.53 38.19
C ASP A 584 -44.70 -16.38 37.32
N THR A 585 -43.99 -15.74 36.38
CA THR A 585 -42.98 -16.41 35.54
C THR A 585 -41.69 -15.60 35.49
N HIS A 586 -40.64 -16.21 34.94
CA HIS A 586 -39.39 -15.52 34.66
C HIS A 586 -38.89 -15.90 33.26
N LYS A 587 -38.15 -14.97 32.68
CA LYS A 587 -37.47 -15.13 31.40
C LYS A 587 -36.11 -14.45 31.45
N ASN A 588 -35.16 -14.95 30.68
CA ASN A 588 -33.86 -14.30 30.56
C ASN A 588 -33.89 -13.23 29.46
N TYR A 589 -33.35 -12.06 29.75
CA TYR A 589 -33.27 -10.94 28.80
C TYR A 589 -31.82 -10.57 28.53
N VAL A 590 -31.48 -10.36 27.26
CA VAL A 590 -30.14 -10.06 26.77
C VAL A 590 -30.13 -8.64 26.20
N VAL A 591 -29.20 -7.81 26.65
CA VAL A 591 -28.83 -6.56 25.97
C VAL A 591 -27.59 -6.79 25.13
N GLN A 592 -27.57 -6.32 23.89
CA GLN A 592 -26.41 -6.39 23.00
C GLN A 592 -26.16 -5.08 22.24
N ILE A 593 -24.90 -4.91 21.83
CA ILE A 593 -24.43 -3.83 20.95
C ILE A 593 -24.32 -4.36 19.53
N SER A 594 -25.08 -3.78 18.62
CA SER A 594 -25.02 -4.05 17.17
C SER A 594 -24.25 -2.94 16.46
N GLY A 595 -23.47 -3.29 15.43
CA GLY A 595 -22.64 -2.34 14.67
C GLY A 595 -21.15 -2.30 15.07
N VAL A 596 -20.67 -3.29 15.82
CA VAL A 596 -19.25 -3.48 16.14
C VAL A 596 -18.52 -4.05 14.91
N ASP A 597 -17.51 -3.34 14.41
CA ASP A 597 -16.72 -3.74 13.23
C ASP A 597 -15.22 -3.88 13.50
N ASN A 598 -14.80 -3.67 14.75
CA ASN A 598 -13.41 -3.73 15.23
C ASN A 598 -12.43 -2.75 14.54
N VAL A 599 -12.90 -1.90 13.63
CA VAL A 599 -12.10 -0.86 12.95
C VAL A 599 -12.50 0.52 13.42
N GLY A 600 -13.79 0.83 13.45
CA GLY A 600 -14.30 2.10 13.97
C GLY A 600 -15.01 1.97 15.32
N VAL A 601 -15.58 0.80 15.64
CA VAL A 601 -16.16 0.52 16.96
C VAL A 601 -15.64 -0.82 17.46
N ALA A 602 -15.08 -0.83 18.67
CA ALA A 602 -14.59 -2.03 19.33
C ALA A 602 -15.35 -2.28 20.64
N SER A 603 -15.51 -3.55 21.00
CA SER A 603 -16.16 -3.98 22.24
C SER A 603 -15.58 -5.31 22.70
N SER A 604 -15.17 -5.38 23.95
CA SER A 604 -14.78 -6.62 24.65
C SER A 604 -15.98 -7.33 25.28
N TYR A 605 -16.98 -6.59 25.75
CA TYR A 605 -18.22 -7.10 26.32
C TYR A 605 -19.44 -6.58 25.53
N PRO A 606 -19.70 -7.10 24.33
CA PRO A 606 -20.76 -6.58 23.45
C PRO A 606 -22.18 -6.98 23.88
N LYS A 607 -22.32 -7.82 24.92
CA LYS A 607 -23.61 -8.31 25.41
C LYS A 607 -23.58 -8.58 26.91
N ILE A 608 -24.73 -8.45 27.55
CA ILE A 608 -24.96 -8.82 28.95
C ILE A 608 -26.40 -9.31 29.12
N ASP A 609 -26.65 -10.25 30.02
CA ASP A 609 -27.98 -10.81 30.26
C ASP A 609 -28.29 -11.00 31.75
N THR A 610 -29.56 -10.89 32.12
CA THR A 610 -30.06 -11.25 33.45
C THR A 610 -31.54 -11.65 33.37
N ASP A 611 -32.06 -12.26 34.43
CA ASP A 611 -33.43 -12.77 34.46
C ASP A 611 -34.44 -11.69 34.89
N GLY A 612 -35.52 -11.52 34.13
CA GLY A 612 -36.66 -10.70 34.52
C GLY A 612 -37.77 -11.56 35.09
N TYR A 613 -38.24 -11.23 36.30
CA TYR A 613 -39.34 -11.90 36.98
C TYR A 613 -40.59 -11.03 36.95
N THR A 614 -41.75 -11.63 36.73
CA THR A 614 -43.05 -10.96 36.95
C THR A 614 -43.55 -11.25 38.37
N ALA A 615 -44.29 -10.30 38.95
CA ALA A 615 -44.85 -10.45 40.28
C ALA A 615 -45.76 -11.69 40.39
N ALA A 616 -45.64 -12.43 41.49
CA ALA A 616 -46.39 -13.66 41.70
C ALA A 616 -47.91 -13.44 41.87
N GLU A 617 -48.29 -12.33 42.52
CA GLU A 617 -49.68 -11.93 42.78
C GLU A 617 -50.54 -13.06 43.39
N LYS A 618 -49.98 -13.75 44.39
CA LYS A 618 -50.58 -14.92 45.05
C LYS A 618 -51.55 -14.51 46.16
N LYS A 619 -52.56 -15.36 46.39
CA LYS A 619 -53.45 -15.28 47.56
C LYS A 619 -53.12 -16.46 48.47
N LEU A 620 -52.54 -16.18 49.63
CA LEU A 620 -52.12 -17.17 50.61
C LEU A 620 -53.23 -17.32 51.66
N LYS A 621 -53.75 -18.54 51.79
CA LYS A 621 -54.81 -18.89 52.73
C LYS A 621 -54.30 -19.91 53.74
N ILE A 622 -54.53 -19.69 55.02
CA ILE A 622 -54.09 -20.60 56.08
C ILE A 622 -55.07 -20.57 57.26
N THR A 623 -55.19 -21.70 57.97
CA THR A 623 -55.88 -21.77 59.27
C THR A 623 -54.83 -21.78 60.37
N ALA A 624 -55.00 -20.92 61.38
CA ALA A 624 -54.07 -20.78 62.48
C ALA A 624 -54.10 -21.98 63.42
N ASP A 625 -52.92 -22.52 63.70
CA ASP A 625 -52.66 -23.57 64.67
C ASP A 625 -51.30 -23.30 65.36
N ASN A 626 -51.05 -23.89 66.52
CA ASN A 626 -49.83 -23.67 67.29
C ASN A 626 -48.62 -24.23 66.54
N GLY A 627 -47.60 -23.40 66.32
CA GLY A 627 -46.35 -23.79 65.64
C GLY A 627 -46.41 -23.72 64.11
N VAL A 628 -47.53 -23.26 63.53
CA VAL A 628 -47.67 -23.01 62.09
C VAL A 628 -47.27 -21.57 61.76
N SER A 629 -46.53 -21.37 60.67
CA SER A 629 -46.23 -20.04 60.13
C SER A 629 -46.62 -19.95 58.66
N LEU A 630 -47.24 -18.84 58.25
CA LEU A 630 -47.40 -18.54 56.83
C LEU A 630 -46.09 -17.95 56.31
N GLY A 631 -45.51 -18.56 55.27
CA GLY A 631 -44.27 -18.15 54.64
C GLY A 631 -44.43 -17.88 53.15
N TYR A 632 -43.76 -16.85 52.64
CA TYR A 632 -43.62 -16.57 51.21
C TYR A 632 -42.23 -16.01 50.91
N GLU A 633 -41.70 -16.38 49.75
CA GLU A 633 -40.47 -15.84 49.17
C GLU A 633 -40.69 -15.56 47.68
N GLY A 634 -40.21 -14.40 47.21
CA GLY A 634 -40.29 -14.00 45.81
C GLY A 634 -39.08 -13.19 45.37
N VAL A 635 -38.70 -13.28 44.10
CA VAL A 635 -37.61 -12.47 43.52
C VAL A 635 -38.13 -11.05 43.28
N ILE A 636 -37.33 -10.04 43.63
CA ILE A 636 -37.67 -8.62 43.48
C ILE A 636 -36.77 -7.89 42.48
N MET A 637 -35.57 -8.40 42.22
CA MET A 637 -34.64 -7.86 41.22
C MET A 637 -33.56 -8.91 40.91
N THR A 638 -33.04 -8.90 39.69
CA THR A 638 -31.78 -9.57 39.37
C THR A 638 -30.79 -8.59 38.78
N GLU A 639 -29.51 -8.80 39.05
CA GLU A 639 -28.44 -8.02 38.42
C GLU A 639 -27.29 -8.89 37.96
N ARG A 640 -26.52 -8.37 37.00
CA ARG A 640 -25.28 -8.98 36.54
C ARG A 640 -24.28 -7.91 36.12
N GLU A 641 -23.04 -8.04 36.57
CA GLU A 641 -21.90 -7.30 36.02
C GLU A 641 -21.24 -8.12 34.90
N ALA A 642 -20.67 -7.45 33.89
CA ALA A 642 -20.08 -8.13 32.74
C ALA A 642 -18.89 -9.00 33.16
N GLY A 643 -18.97 -10.30 32.88
CA GLY A 643 -17.95 -11.29 33.27
C GLY A 643 -18.21 -11.96 34.62
N GLU A 644 -19.22 -11.51 35.37
CA GLU A 644 -19.57 -12.04 36.70
C GLU A 644 -20.86 -12.86 36.68
N ASP A 645 -21.08 -13.65 37.74
CA ASP A 645 -22.31 -14.42 37.94
C ASP A 645 -23.51 -13.52 38.29
N MET A 646 -24.72 -13.98 37.92
CA MET A 646 -25.98 -13.29 38.23
C MET A 646 -26.26 -13.30 39.74
N LYS A 647 -26.67 -12.14 40.27
CA LYS A 647 -27.17 -12.00 41.64
C LYS A 647 -28.69 -11.85 41.62
N VAL A 648 -29.34 -12.47 42.60
CA VAL A 648 -30.81 -12.49 42.74
C VAL A 648 -31.16 -11.88 44.09
N PHE A 649 -32.04 -10.89 44.09
CA PHE A 649 -32.54 -10.25 45.30
C PHE A 649 -33.99 -10.67 45.57
N ARG A 650 -34.31 -10.90 46.83
CA ARG A 650 -35.59 -11.47 47.26
C ARG A 650 -36.32 -10.61 48.28
N GLU A 651 -37.62 -10.84 48.35
CA GLU A 651 -38.44 -10.47 49.50
C GLU A 651 -38.98 -11.72 50.18
N THR A 652 -39.19 -11.65 51.50
CA THR A 652 -39.84 -12.70 52.27
C THR A 652 -40.93 -12.13 53.17
N LEU A 653 -41.98 -12.92 53.37
CA LEU A 653 -43.08 -12.63 54.28
C LEU A 653 -43.24 -13.84 55.21
N ALA A 654 -43.20 -13.60 56.51
CA ALA A 654 -43.41 -14.62 57.53
C ALA A 654 -44.43 -14.11 58.57
N ILE A 655 -45.48 -14.88 58.81
CA ILE A 655 -46.50 -14.59 59.83
C ILE A 655 -46.56 -15.79 60.77
N PRO A 656 -45.93 -15.72 61.96
CA PRO A 656 -46.10 -16.76 62.98
C PRO A 656 -47.55 -16.78 63.47
N LEU A 657 -48.17 -17.96 63.49
CA LEU A 657 -49.55 -18.13 63.90
C LEU A 657 -49.64 -18.75 65.30
N LYS A 658 -50.67 -18.34 66.02
CA LYS A 658 -51.02 -18.86 67.34
C LYS A 658 -52.50 -19.22 67.35
N ALA A 659 -52.83 -20.44 67.78
CA ALA A 659 -54.22 -20.83 67.97
C ALA A 659 -54.86 -19.96 69.06
N LEU A 660 -56.14 -19.63 68.90
CA LEU A 660 -56.89 -19.00 69.97
C LEU A 660 -57.20 -20.06 71.03
N THR A 661 -57.01 -19.72 72.30
CA THR A 661 -57.49 -20.57 73.38
C THR A 661 -59.03 -20.51 73.42
N PRO A 662 -59.73 -21.60 73.78
CA PRO A 662 -61.17 -21.57 74.00
C PRO A 662 -61.55 -20.43 74.97
N GLN A 663 -62.66 -19.76 74.69
CA GLN A 663 -63.11 -18.58 75.43
C GLN A 663 -64.51 -18.81 76.01
N LYS A 664 -64.81 -18.09 77.10
CA LYS A 664 -66.18 -17.93 77.60
C LYS A 664 -66.78 -16.65 77.01
N THR A 665 -68.11 -16.58 76.89
CA THR A 665 -68.76 -15.30 76.51
C THR A 665 -68.38 -14.21 77.52
N GLY A 666 -68.37 -12.93 77.13
CA GLY A 666 -68.06 -11.79 78.01
C GLY A 666 -66.59 -11.60 78.40
N TYR A 667 -65.75 -12.63 78.31
CA TYR A 667 -64.32 -12.51 78.61
C TYR A 667 -63.54 -11.96 77.42
N GLY A 668 -62.76 -10.92 77.67
CA GLY A 668 -61.94 -10.28 76.65
C GLY A 668 -60.62 -11.00 76.42
N PHE A 669 -60.29 -11.31 75.16
CA PHE A 669 -59.01 -11.88 74.75
C PHE A 669 -58.29 -11.03 73.70
N ASP A 670 -56.97 -11.18 73.63
CA ASP A 670 -56.14 -10.45 72.68
C ASP A 670 -56.14 -11.14 71.31
N LEU A 671 -56.25 -10.35 70.24
CA LEU A 671 -56.11 -10.81 68.87
C LEU A 671 -54.93 -10.09 68.22
N GLU A 672 -53.72 -10.60 68.49
CA GLU A 672 -52.47 -10.06 67.97
C GLU A 672 -51.93 -10.88 66.79
N THR A 673 -51.43 -10.19 65.77
CA THR A 673 -50.76 -10.77 64.60
C THR A 673 -49.44 -10.08 64.34
N GLU A 674 -48.35 -10.84 64.39
CA GLU A 674 -47.04 -10.37 63.95
C GLU A 674 -46.84 -10.68 62.46
N VAL A 675 -46.34 -9.71 61.70
CA VAL A 675 -45.97 -9.85 60.29
C VAL A 675 -44.52 -9.43 60.13
N ILE A 676 -43.66 -10.36 59.72
CA ILE A 676 -42.25 -10.14 59.47
C ILE A 676 -42.06 -10.05 57.95
N TYR A 677 -41.68 -8.88 57.47
CA TYR A 677 -41.41 -8.64 56.04
C TYR A 677 -39.93 -8.30 55.85
N MET A 678 -39.28 -8.98 54.91
CA MET A 678 -37.91 -8.73 54.50
C MET A 678 -37.87 -8.32 53.03
N ASN A 679 -37.08 -7.30 52.71
CA ASN A 679 -36.79 -6.86 51.35
C ASN A 679 -35.28 -6.63 51.22
N GLU A 680 -34.60 -7.42 50.40
CA GLU A 680 -33.14 -7.39 50.31
C GLU A 680 -32.58 -6.09 49.72
N LEU A 681 -33.43 -5.29 49.05
CA LEU A 681 -33.11 -3.94 48.53
C LEU A 681 -33.39 -2.83 49.55
N ALA A 682 -33.83 -3.18 50.77
CA ALA A 682 -34.23 -2.24 51.81
C ALA A 682 -35.32 -1.24 51.36
N ALA A 683 -36.17 -1.64 50.40
CA ALA A 683 -37.31 -0.83 49.98
C ALA A 683 -38.35 -0.77 51.13
N PRO A 684 -38.79 0.44 51.54
CA PRO A 684 -39.80 0.57 52.57
C PRO A 684 -41.15 0.05 52.06
N TYR A 685 -41.90 -0.61 52.93
CA TYR A 685 -43.22 -1.12 52.62
C TYR A 685 -44.12 -1.04 53.87
N ASP A 686 -45.38 -0.67 53.69
CA ASP A 686 -46.37 -0.56 54.77
C ASP A 686 -47.43 -1.64 54.61
N ILE A 687 -47.81 -2.29 55.72
CA ILE A 687 -48.79 -3.38 55.73
C ILE A 687 -50.02 -2.93 56.51
N GLN A 688 -51.20 -3.23 55.97
CA GLN A 688 -52.48 -2.98 56.63
C GLN A 688 -53.27 -4.28 56.73
N MET A 689 -53.85 -4.53 57.91
CA MET A 689 -54.63 -5.74 58.18
C MET A 689 -56.03 -5.38 58.71
N LYS A 690 -56.98 -6.27 58.44
CA LYS A 690 -58.33 -6.22 59.00
C LYS A 690 -58.77 -7.60 59.45
N SER A 691 -59.71 -7.65 60.39
CA SER A 691 -60.37 -8.87 60.84
C SER A 691 -61.84 -8.86 60.40
N ILE A 692 -62.34 -10.00 59.96
CA ILE A 692 -63.72 -10.21 59.55
C ILE A 692 -64.30 -11.29 60.45
N VAL A 693 -65.35 -10.95 61.18
CA VAL A 693 -65.92 -11.80 62.23
C VAL A 693 -67.44 -11.88 62.10
N ASP A 694 -68.05 -12.92 62.68
CA ASP A 694 -69.51 -12.99 62.70
C ASP A 694 -70.09 -11.81 63.49
N LYS A 695 -71.09 -11.11 62.94
CA LYS A 695 -71.68 -9.95 63.62
C LYS A 695 -72.31 -10.32 64.96
N LYS A 696 -72.72 -11.58 65.15
CA LYS A 696 -73.26 -12.10 66.42
C LYS A 696 -72.24 -12.06 67.57
N LEU A 697 -70.95 -12.01 67.24
CA LEU A 697 -69.86 -11.95 68.20
C LEU A 697 -69.45 -10.52 68.56
N ILE A 698 -70.17 -9.51 68.06
CA ILE A 698 -69.86 -8.10 68.27
C ILE A 698 -70.98 -7.45 69.05
N ASP A 699 -70.60 -6.67 70.06
CA ASP A 699 -71.52 -5.87 70.84
C ASP A 699 -72.27 -4.89 69.92
N SER A 700 -73.59 -4.79 70.08
CA SER A 700 -74.45 -3.97 69.24
C SER A 700 -74.19 -2.46 69.38
N TYR A 701 -73.42 -2.05 70.39
CA TYR A 701 -73.02 -0.66 70.58
C TYR A 701 -71.77 -0.27 69.78
N LEU A 702 -70.93 -1.24 69.37
CA LEU A 702 -69.76 -0.99 68.52
C LEU A 702 -70.17 -0.69 67.07
N ASP A 703 -69.66 0.41 66.51
CA ASP A 703 -69.98 0.90 65.16
C ASP A 703 -69.02 0.42 64.07
N TYR A 704 -68.54 -0.81 64.18
CA TYR A 704 -67.74 -1.42 63.11
C TYR A 704 -68.55 -1.58 61.82
N GLU A 705 -67.88 -1.47 60.67
CA GLU A 705 -68.48 -1.70 59.36
C GLU A 705 -69.08 -3.11 59.27
N GLN A 706 -70.31 -3.24 58.75
CA GLN A 706 -71.02 -4.51 58.65
C GLN A 706 -71.30 -4.83 57.18
N GLN A 707 -70.93 -6.03 56.73
CA GLN A 707 -71.18 -6.52 55.38
C GLN A 707 -71.52 -8.02 55.41
N ASP A 708 -72.60 -8.43 54.72
CA ASP A 708 -73.00 -9.84 54.55
C ASP A 708 -73.08 -10.66 55.86
N GLY A 709 -73.59 -10.04 56.93
CA GLY A 709 -73.68 -10.70 58.24
C GLY A 709 -72.36 -10.79 59.02
N LYS A 710 -71.30 -10.13 58.54
CA LYS A 710 -69.99 -10.06 59.18
C LYS A 710 -69.66 -8.62 59.59
N ALA A 711 -68.97 -8.48 60.70
CA ALA A 711 -68.35 -7.21 61.11
C ALA A 711 -66.90 -7.15 60.61
N ILE A 712 -66.48 -6.00 60.12
CA ILE A 712 -65.14 -5.71 59.63
C ILE A 712 -64.45 -4.80 60.65
N ILE A 713 -63.44 -5.35 61.32
CA ILE A 713 -62.66 -4.67 62.35
C ILE A 713 -61.30 -4.29 61.74
N PRO A 714 -60.97 -3.00 61.59
CA PRO A 714 -59.61 -2.61 61.20
C PRO A 714 -58.64 -3.02 62.30
N LEU A 715 -57.52 -3.66 61.96
CA LEU A 715 -56.48 -3.91 62.95
C LEU A 715 -55.52 -2.73 62.98
N GLU A 716 -55.17 -2.30 64.18
CA GLU A 716 -54.25 -1.19 64.38
C GLU A 716 -52.82 -1.71 64.53
N GLN A 717 -51.88 -1.01 63.90
CA GLN A 717 -50.46 -1.29 64.05
C GLN A 717 -49.99 -0.81 65.43
N THR A 718 -49.78 -1.74 66.36
CA THR A 718 -49.41 -1.43 67.75
C THR A 718 -47.90 -1.30 67.93
N LYS A 719 -47.09 -1.94 67.07
CA LYS A 719 -45.63 -1.88 67.11
C LYS A 719 -45.02 -2.08 65.73
N VAL A 720 -43.92 -1.37 65.46
CA VAL A 720 -43.05 -1.62 64.30
C VAL A 720 -41.60 -1.63 64.76
N THR A 721 -40.86 -2.66 64.34
CA THR A 721 -39.43 -2.78 64.59
C THR A 721 -38.69 -2.98 63.27
N LYS A 722 -37.71 -2.12 62.98
CA LYS A 722 -36.86 -2.20 61.78
C LYS A 722 -35.46 -2.67 62.15
N SER A 723 -34.87 -3.54 61.35
CA SER A 723 -33.45 -3.92 61.49
C SER A 723 -32.53 -2.76 61.12
N THR A 724 -31.28 -2.81 61.61
CA THR A 724 -30.25 -1.79 61.35
C THR A 724 -29.95 -1.62 59.86
N ASP A 725 -29.96 -2.71 59.09
CA ASP A 725 -29.78 -2.72 57.64
C ASP A 725 -31.03 -2.30 56.86
N LYS A 726 -32.13 -2.01 57.55
CA LYS A 726 -33.45 -1.64 57.01
C LYS A 726 -34.09 -2.70 56.10
N LYS A 727 -33.50 -3.88 55.97
CA LYS A 727 -34.02 -4.97 55.12
C LYS A 727 -35.20 -5.68 55.76
N ARG A 728 -35.26 -5.76 57.09
CA ARG A 728 -36.30 -6.48 57.82
C ARG A 728 -37.15 -5.52 58.65
N THR A 729 -38.47 -5.65 58.52
CA THR A 729 -39.45 -4.94 59.33
C THR A 729 -40.41 -5.95 59.95
N SER A 730 -40.56 -5.92 61.28
CA SER A 730 -41.62 -6.64 62.00
C SER A 730 -42.74 -5.66 62.37
N PHE A 731 -43.97 -5.99 61.98
CA PHE A 731 -45.19 -5.27 62.28
C PHE A 731 -46.03 -6.09 63.26
N THR A 732 -46.53 -5.47 64.31
CA THR A 732 -47.50 -6.08 65.22
C THR A 732 -48.84 -5.38 65.03
N PHE A 733 -49.87 -6.16 64.74
CA PHE A 733 -51.25 -5.69 64.59
C PHE A 733 -52.11 -6.22 65.73
N GLY A 734 -52.86 -5.33 66.37
CA GLY A 734 -53.82 -5.65 67.42
C GLY A 734 -55.22 -5.11 67.10
N LEU A 735 -56.18 -5.45 67.95
CA LEU A 735 -57.51 -4.85 67.86
C LEU A 735 -57.46 -3.34 68.17
N PRO A 736 -58.43 -2.57 67.65
CA PRO A 736 -58.69 -1.22 68.13
C PRO A 736 -58.95 -1.22 69.64
N HIS A 737 -58.63 -0.11 70.29
CA HIS A 737 -58.97 0.08 71.70
C HIS A 737 -60.49 0.27 71.85
N VAL A 738 -61.07 -0.32 72.89
CA VAL A 738 -62.49 -0.22 73.22
C VAL A 738 -62.69 0.27 74.65
N ASN A 739 -63.83 0.89 74.86
CA ASN A 739 -64.26 1.51 76.11
C ASN A 739 -65.49 0.78 76.64
N VAL A 740 -65.54 0.52 77.95
CA VAL A 740 -66.65 -0.20 78.61
C VAL A 740 -67.47 0.79 79.44
N GLU A 741 -68.78 0.84 79.24
CA GLU A 741 -69.66 1.63 80.11
C GLU A 741 -69.89 0.92 81.46
N GLN A 742 -69.60 1.61 82.58
CA GLN A 742 -69.48 1.01 83.91
C GLN A 742 -70.72 0.26 84.42
N LYS A 743 -71.93 0.67 84.04
CA LYS A 743 -73.17 0.06 84.56
C LYS A 743 -73.80 -0.96 83.63
N THR A 744 -73.58 -0.86 82.32
CA THR A 744 -74.24 -1.69 81.32
C THR A 744 -73.31 -2.74 80.72
N GLY A 745 -71.99 -2.52 80.79
CA GLY A 745 -71.01 -3.35 80.10
C GLY A 745 -70.96 -3.10 78.59
N ALA A 746 -71.75 -2.16 78.05
CA ALA A 746 -71.77 -1.86 76.63
C ALA A 746 -70.41 -1.32 76.15
N LEU A 747 -70.01 -1.74 74.95
CA LEU A 747 -68.71 -1.41 74.37
C LEU A 747 -68.82 -0.28 73.35
N PHE A 748 -67.86 0.65 73.41
CA PHE A 748 -67.75 1.79 72.50
C PHE A 748 -66.32 1.93 71.96
N THR A 749 -66.17 2.31 70.70
CA THR A 749 -64.87 2.66 70.12
C THR A 749 -64.38 4.00 70.67
N ASP A 750 -63.08 4.27 70.56
CA ASP A 750 -62.52 5.58 70.94
C ASP A 750 -63.17 6.74 70.19
N GLN A 751 -63.52 6.53 68.92
CA GLN A 751 -64.20 7.52 68.11
C GLN A 751 -65.61 7.80 68.62
N GLN A 752 -66.36 6.78 69.04
CA GLN A 752 -67.69 6.95 69.64
C GLN A 752 -67.64 7.72 70.96
N VAL A 753 -66.64 7.44 71.81
CA VAL A 753 -66.43 8.18 73.07
C VAL A 753 -66.03 9.63 72.80
N ALA A 754 -65.07 9.87 71.90
CA ALA A 754 -64.65 11.21 71.50
C ALA A 754 -65.81 12.03 70.91
N ASN A 755 -66.71 11.38 70.16
CA ASN A 755 -67.89 11.99 69.56
C ASN A 755 -69.07 12.15 70.54
N LYS A 756 -68.95 11.70 71.79
CA LYS A 756 -70.03 11.70 72.80
C LYS A 756 -71.30 11.01 72.29
N ASP A 757 -71.16 9.77 71.81
CA ASP A 757 -72.28 8.94 71.37
C ASP A 757 -73.44 9.00 72.38
N SER A 758 -74.65 9.33 71.90
CA SER A 758 -75.82 9.58 72.75
C SER A 758 -76.30 8.34 73.53
N ARG A 759 -75.79 7.17 73.16
CA ARG A 759 -76.05 5.90 73.86
C ARG A 759 -75.24 5.76 75.15
N ILE A 760 -74.16 6.53 75.33
CA ILE A 760 -73.35 6.56 76.55
C ILE A 760 -74.08 7.38 77.63
N LYS A 761 -74.51 6.71 78.69
CA LYS A 761 -75.29 7.27 79.81
C LYS A 761 -74.51 7.28 81.13
N TYR A 762 -73.47 6.45 81.25
CA TYR A 762 -72.69 6.31 82.48
C TYR A 762 -71.19 6.49 82.24
N ALA A 763 -70.42 6.55 83.33
CA ALA A 763 -68.98 6.70 83.25
C ALA A 763 -68.35 5.52 82.47
N ILE A 764 -67.31 5.84 81.72
CA ILE A 764 -66.53 4.89 80.91
C ILE A 764 -65.36 4.33 81.73
N LYS A 765 -65.02 3.07 81.48
CA LYS A 765 -63.81 2.40 81.94
C LYS A 765 -63.00 1.92 80.73
N ASP A 766 -61.68 1.93 80.89
CA ASP A 766 -60.74 1.35 79.92
C ASP A 766 -61.03 -0.15 79.72
N GLY A 767 -61.35 -0.53 78.48
CA GLY A 767 -61.60 -1.91 78.05
C GLY A 767 -60.41 -2.56 77.34
N GLY A 768 -59.33 -1.81 77.11
CA GLY A 768 -58.15 -2.27 76.41
C GLY A 768 -58.42 -2.63 74.94
N ARG A 769 -57.49 -3.39 74.36
CA ARG A 769 -57.51 -3.83 72.94
C ARG A 769 -57.98 -5.28 72.81
N LYS A 770 -59.14 -5.57 73.37
CA LYS A 770 -59.63 -6.94 73.54
C LYS A 770 -60.86 -7.21 72.68
N PHE A 771 -60.97 -8.46 72.24
CA PHE A 771 -62.18 -8.99 71.62
C PHE A 771 -63.10 -9.50 72.72
N TYR A 772 -64.27 -8.89 72.85
CA TYR A 772 -65.30 -9.29 73.79
C TYR A 772 -66.48 -9.87 73.03
N ALA A 773 -66.65 -11.19 73.07
CA ALA A 773 -67.90 -11.80 72.62
C ALA A 773 -69.02 -11.36 73.59
N PRO A 774 -70.16 -10.84 73.12
CA PRO A 774 -71.28 -10.50 74.00
C PRO A 774 -71.63 -11.62 74.98
N ILE A 775 -71.99 -11.27 76.21
CA ILE A 775 -72.32 -12.25 77.26
C ILE A 775 -73.48 -13.19 76.86
N TRP A 776 -74.32 -12.75 75.93
CA TRP A 776 -75.47 -13.47 75.36
C TRP A 776 -75.19 -14.15 74.00
N SER A 777 -73.94 -14.23 73.54
CA SER A 777 -73.60 -14.92 72.29
C SER A 777 -73.88 -16.42 72.36
N ASP A 778 -74.32 -17.01 71.23
CA ASP A 778 -74.51 -18.46 71.12
C ASP A 778 -73.16 -19.19 71.32
N LEU A 779 -73.13 -20.28 72.11
CA LEU A 779 -71.94 -21.14 72.20
C LEU A 779 -71.69 -21.88 70.88
N GLY A 780 -70.44 -22.21 70.62
CA GLY A 780 -70.03 -22.99 69.44
C GLY A 780 -68.72 -22.54 68.82
N GLU A 781 -68.46 -23.07 67.63
CA GLU A 781 -67.25 -22.79 66.86
C GLU A 781 -67.49 -21.66 65.86
N TYR A 782 -66.59 -20.68 65.90
CA TYR A 782 -66.59 -19.51 65.04
C TYR A 782 -65.26 -19.36 64.33
N ASN A 783 -65.25 -18.62 63.22
CA ASN A 783 -64.02 -18.28 62.50
C ASN A 783 -63.81 -16.77 62.49
N ILE A 784 -62.67 -16.34 63.01
CA ILE A 784 -62.15 -14.97 62.90
C ILE A 784 -61.20 -14.93 61.71
N LEU A 785 -61.50 -14.13 60.69
CA LEU A 785 -60.74 -14.11 59.44
C LEU A 785 -59.91 -12.83 59.33
N GLN A 786 -58.59 -12.94 59.47
CA GLN A 786 -57.68 -11.81 59.30
C GLN A 786 -57.16 -11.74 57.86
N LYS A 787 -57.18 -10.56 57.25
CA LYS A 787 -56.77 -10.35 55.86
C LYS A 787 -55.88 -9.13 55.70
N SER A 788 -54.98 -9.16 54.73
CA SER A 788 -54.34 -7.92 54.23
C SER A 788 -55.36 -7.05 53.51
N VAL A 789 -55.26 -5.73 53.69
CA VAL A 789 -56.13 -4.76 53.01
C VAL A 789 -55.65 -4.53 51.57
N LEU A 790 -54.34 -4.44 51.38
CA LEU A 790 -53.68 -4.29 50.08
C LEU A 790 -52.68 -5.44 49.83
N PRO A 791 -52.33 -5.76 48.58
CA PRO A 791 -51.33 -6.78 48.26
C PRO A 791 -49.95 -6.35 48.73
N ILE A 792 -49.30 -7.18 49.54
CA ILE A 792 -48.02 -6.94 50.24
C ILE A 792 -46.82 -7.18 49.31
N GLY A 793 -45.84 -6.29 49.37
CA GLY A 793 -44.54 -6.42 48.71
C GLY A 793 -44.56 -6.22 47.18
N VAL A 794 -43.39 -6.39 46.57
CA VAL A 794 -43.18 -6.27 45.12
C VAL A 794 -43.94 -7.36 44.36
N ASN A 795 -44.05 -8.56 44.94
CA ASN A 795 -44.81 -9.67 44.37
C ASN A 795 -46.32 -9.58 44.63
N LYS A 796 -46.81 -8.50 45.24
CA LYS A 796 -48.25 -8.20 45.41
C LYS A 796 -49.02 -9.38 46.03
N VAL A 797 -48.56 -9.89 47.16
CA VAL A 797 -49.13 -11.07 47.85
C VAL A 797 -50.26 -10.67 48.79
N ASN A 798 -51.40 -11.35 48.73
CA ASN A 798 -52.49 -11.16 49.67
C ASN A 798 -52.53 -12.30 50.69
N VAL A 799 -52.78 -12.00 51.97
CA VAL A 799 -52.88 -13.00 53.03
C VAL A 799 -54.29 -13.07 53.60
N GLU A 800 -54.72 -14.29 53.93
CA GLU A 800 -55.98 -14.62 54.56
C GLU A 800 -55.75 -15.72 55.61
N ILE A 801 -55.93 -15.37 56.87
CA ILE A 801 -55.66 -16.21 58.04
C ILE A 801 -56.99 -16.46 58.76
N THR A 802 -57.42 -17.71 58.78
CA THR A 802 -58.58 -18.16 59.56
C THR A 802 -58.12 -18.51 60.96
N ARG A 803 -58.68 -17.88 61.99
CA ARG A 803 -58.46 -18.20 63.41
C ARG A 803 -59.74 -18.80 63.98
N PRO A 804 -59.79 -20.12 64.20
CA PRO A 804 -60.90 -20.76 64.89
C PRO A 804 -61.05 -20.20 66.31
N LEU A 805 -62.27 -19.90 66.73
CA LEU A 805 -62.63 -19.45 68.06
C LEU A 805 -63.71 -20.40 68.60
N SER A 806 -63.41 -21.09 69.69
CA SER A 806 -64.37 -21.91 70.43
C SER A 806 -64.95 -21.10 71.59
N LEU A 807 -66.26 -20.84 71.55
CA LEU A 807 -67.02 -20.31 72.69
C LEU A 807 -67.66 -21.48 73.43
N PHE A 808 -67.07 -21.88 74.56
CA PHE A 808 -67.39 -23.17 75.19
C PHE A 808 -68.22 -23.06 76.47
N ALA A 809 -68.36 -21.88 77.08
CA ALA A 809 -69.19 -21.66 78.26
C ALA A 809 -69.61 -20.18 78.38
N TYR A 810 -70.61 -19.91 79.20
CA TYR A 810 -71.13 -18.56 79.41
C TYR A 810 -70.44 -17.85 80.58
N MET A 811 -70.26 -16.52 80.48
CA MET A 811 -69.91 -15.72 81.68
C MET A 811 -71.05 -15.70 82.70
N TYR A 812 -72.31 -15.77 82.25
CA TYR A 812 -73.44 -16.02 83.14
C TYR A 812 -74.32 -17.15 82.57
N GLY A 813 -74.43 -18.24 83.32
CA GLY A 813 -75.30 -19.37 83.02
C GLY A 813 -76.64 -19.24 83.74
N THR A 814 -77.68 -19.88 83.21
CA THR A 814 -78.93 -20.12 83.97
C THR A 814 -78.95 -21.55 84.49
N ILE A 815 -79.88 -21.88 85.39
CA ILE A 815 -80.04 -23.25 85.92
C ILE A 815 -80.22 -24.33 84.82
N GLY A 816 -80.60 -23.95 83.60
CA GLY A 816 -80.75 -24.83 82.44
C GLY A 816 -79.56 -24.83 81.49
N SER A 817 -78.41 -24.27 81.89
CA SER A 817 -77.22 -24.21 81.02
C SER A 817 -76.61 -25.59 80.77
N ASP A 818 -76.32 -25.90 79.50
CA ASP A 818 -75.64 -27.12 79.09
C ASP A 818 -74.15 -27.16 79.53
N THR A 819 -73.60 -26.02 79.94
CA THR A 819 -72.19 -25.82 80.33
C THR A 819 -72.04 -25.41 81.79
N LEU A 820 -73.02 -25.77 82.64
CA LEU A 820 -73.13 -25.33 84.05
C LEU A 820 -71.85 -25.54 84.89
N LYS A 821 -71.01 -26.54 84.58
CA LYS A 821 -69.75 -26.81 85.28
C LYS A 821 -68.63 -25.83 84.93
N ASP A 822 -68.73 -25.25 83.74
CA ASP A 822 -67.73 -24.35 83.15
C ASP A 822 -68.22 -22.90 83.12
N ASP A 823 -69.50 -22.62 83.37
CA ASP A 823 -70.03 -21.26 83.48
C ASP A 823 -69.49 -20.54 84.73
N GLU A 824 -69.28 -19.22 84.62
CA GLU A 824 -68.62 -18.43 85.69
C GLU A 824 -69.57 -17.96 86.78
N ILE A 825 -70.75 -17.46 86.39
CA ILE A 825 -71.77 -16.96 87.31
C ILE A 825 -73.07 -17.71 87.03
N LEU A 826 -73.60 -18.40 88.02
CA LEU A 826 -74.93 -18.99 87.92
C LEU A 826 -75.98 -17.96 88.33
N VAL A 827 -76.91 -17.67 87.42
CA VAL A 827 -78.07 -16.82 87.69
C VAL A 827 -79.27 -17.72 87.91
N GLU A 828 -79.73 -17.76 89.16
CA GLU A 828 -80.95 -18.47 89.54
C GLU A 828 -82.12 -17.48 89.60
N PRO A 829 -83.26 -17.79 88.96
CA PRO A 829 -84.45 -16.97 89.10
C PRO A 829 -84.98 -17.07 90.53
N VAL A 830 -85.12 -15.92 91.19
CA VAL A 830 -85.69 -15.80 92.53
C VAL A 830 -87.20 -15.61 92.42
N ASP A 831 -88.02 -16.50 93.00
CA ASP A 831 -89.47 -16.26 93.11
C ASP A 831 -89.70 -15.12 94.13
N PRO A 832 -90.25 -13.96 93.74
CA PRO A 832 -90.45 -12.83 94.66
C PRO A 832 -91.34 -13.17 95.86
N ARG A 833 -92.20 -14.20 95.72
CA ARG A 833 -93.10 -14.67 96.78
C ARG A 833 -92.37 -15.52 97.81
N ASN A 834 -91.29 -16.19 97.41
CA ASN A 834 -90.44 -16.97 98.30
C ASN A 834 -88.98 -16.87 97.84
N PRO A 835 -88.32 -15.71 98.06
CA PRO A 835 -87.03 -15.45 97.45
C PRO A 835 -85.90 -16.33 98.03
N PHE A 836 -86.12 -16.94 99.19
CA PHE A 836 -85.12 -17.75 99.90
C PHE A 836 -85.75 -19.05 100.41
N PRO A 837 -86.16 -19.96 99.51
CA PRO A 837 -86.82 -21.21 99.90
C PRO A 837 -85.93 -22.08 100.80
N ASN A 838 -84.61 -21.88 100.74
CA ASN A 838 -83.59 -22.62 101.50
C ASN A 838 -82.93 -21.79 102.61
N GLY A 839 -83.56 -20.68 103.02
CA GLY A 839 -83.08 -19.78 104.08
C GLY A 839 -82.36 -18.53 103.55
N LYS A 840 -82.52 -17.41 104.27
CA LYS A 840 -81.91 -16.12 103.95
C LYS A 840 -80.37 -16.26 103.92
N PRO A 841 -79.68 -15.84 102.85
CA PRO A 841 -78.23 -15.77 102.83
C PRO A 841 -77.73 -14.88 103.96
N SER A 842 -76.73 -15.35 104.69
CA SER A 842 -76.29 -14.74 105.96
C SER A 842 -75.71 -13.33 105.80
N ASP A 843 -75.32 -12.97 104.58
CA ASP A 843 -74.66 -11.74 104.18
C ASP A 843 -75.61 -10.69 103.57
N TRP A 844 -76.91 -10.99 103.45
CA TRP A 844 -77.90 -10.07 102.87
C TRP A 844 -78.55 -9.19 103.94
N SER A 845 -78.64 -7.89 103.69
CA SER A 845 -79.37 -6.94 104.53
C SER A 845 -80.88 -7.04 104.32
N ASP A 846 -81.68 -6.47 105.23
CA ASP A 846 -83.13 -6.43 105.05
C ASP A 846 -83.55 -5.53 103.87
N ASP A 847 -82.72 -4.54 103.51
CA ASP A 847 -82.92 -3.71 102.32
C ASP A 847 -82.72 -4.51 101.03
N ASP A 848 -81.75 -5.43 100.99
CA ASP A 848 -81.53 -6.33 99.85
C ASP A 848 -82.74 -7.26 99.62
N ILE A 849 -83.39 -7.69 100.71
CA ILE A 849 -84.63 -8.49 100.65
C ILE A 849 -85.81 -7.63 100.17
N ALA A 850 -85.91 -6.40 100.65
CA ALA A 850 -86.98 -5.49 100.25
C ALA A 850 -86.90 -5.15 98.75
N TRP A 851 -85.69 -5.08 98.20
CA TRP A 851 -85.47 -4.87 96.77
C TRP A 851 -86.04 -6.01 95.90
N LEU A 852 -85.96 -7.27 96.35
CA LEU A 852 -86.49 -8.44 95.64
C LEU A 852 -88.03 -8.54 95.62
N LYS A 853 -88.73 -7.76 96.47
CA LYS A 853 -90.20 -7.73 96.56
C LYS A 853 -90.84 -6.57 95.79
N ARG A 854 -90.03 -5.69 95.19
CA ARG A 854 -90.48 -4.65 94.26
C ARG A 854 -90.54 -5.21 92.85
#